data_AF-A0A3B8PG81-F1
#
_entry.id   AF-A0A3B8PG81-F1
#
_cell.length_a   1.000
_cell.length_b   1.000
_cell.length_c   1.000
_cell.angle_alpha   90.00
_cell.angle_beta   90.00
_cell.angle_gamma   90.00
#
_symmetry.space_group_name_H-M   'P 1'
#
loop_
_entity.id
_entity.type
_entity.pdbx_description
1 polymer ?
#
loop_
_entity_poly.entity_id
_entity_poly.type
_entity_poly.pdbx_seq_one_letter_code
_entity_poly.pdbx_strand_id
1 'polypeptide(L)'
;MLLSRVIIPTEIPVSTASRKRNCQPRADCKTRRSRLPCSHHARVDRGPNRPDLTAPPSQGSAPMTLPDYLVLGGYFLMMIGIGAYCATQINKQEDFFLGGRGFGKLLQTFAAFGAGTGSSDPVNTGRTTFTGGMSGMWSVMFWLFVTPFYWITGVWYRRMRHLTLGDWFVERYESRGLGAAYSIFGVLFFMIYGSMFFSAIAKTAEPMIMPPAATAAVATAETPTDAATDAADDDKKVSVLGTKMELKHVLIPVIAVVVVLYGIAGGLAAAYFTDLIQGLCIIGLSVMLIPIGLGALSDNPELNPGGDKTGFEVMHDQLPESYFDIIGSSAAEFSLLYLGAIVLANLTGIVVQPHFIATGGGSAKTEYDARVGLVVGNFLKRFCTLGWVLTALIAATLYADVPALVKEPDLTWGYASMQLLGPGFRGLMLACLLAALMSSVDAQMVVGAGLIVRNLYVPFLRPQASERECLWLGRLTGVIVVAGSCFFALTFYDMLEQLELTFWFPLVFAAPFWIGMYWRKASGRAAWTTVIYCLLFFFVIPYFGPQVFSGLRTNQDLMTRTPHTVTTTQAVASKSLLRRKLTEAKAVWTAAGQGLTGPELDRHNAGKPRSISPETIEIPGPDGMQVVEAGVTRLPSVKTSKSNSIFWKSISPVDKSVTLAVVDTTQVDEHTVRETLAYPEGTELHGEGNLKLNLMFYQPLGIDLAAQSKSSLNALGLVPKIMMPFLVMIVASLLTRKNSEEALDRYYAKMKTPVDPDPEADARKLEAAYADPSTCERVKLLPGSSLEFQKPTTEDVVGFIISVVVCFAIIGFAVLMAGIGS
;
A
#
# COMPACT_ATOMS: atom_id res chain seq x y z
N MET A 1 -8.50 -54.01 -21.48
CA MET A 1 -7.12 -54.50 -21.72
C MET A 1 -6.19 -53.62 -20.90
N LEU A 2 -5.42 -54.05 -19.91
CA LEU A 2 -5.22 -55.25 -19.09
C LEU A 2 -4.57 -54.66 -17.81
N LEU A 3 -5.20 -54.73 -16.62
CA LEU A 3 -5.03 -55.79 -15.60
C LEU A 3 -3.70 -55.62 -14.82
N SER A 4 -3.61 -55.61 -13.48
CA SER A 4 -4.40 -56.20 -12.38
C SER A 4 -3.98 -55.56 -11.05
N ARG A 5 -4.85 -55.16 -10.11
CA ARG A 5 -5.60 -55.95 -9.09
C ARG A 5 -4.73 -56.76 -8.11
N VAL A 6 -4.86 -56.44 -6.82
CA VAL A 6 -5.11 -57.43 -5.75
C VAL A 6 -6.22 -56.89 -4.83
N ILE A 7 -7.27 -57.70 -4.71
CA ILE A 7 -8.44 -57.72 -3.79
C ILE A 7 -8.19 -59.04 -2.99
N ILE A 8 -8.57 -59.32 -1.72
CA ILE A 8 -9.90 -59.52 -1.09
C ILE A 8 -9.72 -59.80 0.46
N PRO A 9 -10.73 -60.15 1.30
CA PRO A 9 -11.22 -59.34 2.45
C PRO A 9 -11.46 -60.15 3.77
N THR A 10 -12.44 -59.73 4.60
CA THR A 10 -13.21 -60.45 5.68
C THR A 10 -12.46 -60.72 7.01
N GLU A 11 -12.98 -60.58 8.23
CA GLU A 11 -14.34 -60.76 8.81
C GLU A 11 -14.42 -60.21 10.27
N ILE A 12 -15.64 -60.01 10.78
CA ILE A 12 -16.07 -59.61 12.16
C ILE A 12 -16.33 -60.90 12.98
N PRO A 13 -16.12 -61.06 14.33
CA PRO A 13 -17.12 -60.67 15.36
C PRO A 13 -16.74 -60.44 16.86
N VAL A 14 -17.51 -59.54 17.49
CA VAL A 14 -18.27 -59.62 18.78
C VAL A 14 -17.61 -60.12 20.08
N SER A 15 -17.72 -59.30 21.16
CA SER A 15 -18.07 -59.70 22.55
C SER A 15 -18.18 -58.46 23.48
N THR A 16 -19.36 -57.90 23.80
CA THR A 16 -20.19 -58.10 25.03
C THR A 16 -19.51 -58.14 26.41
N ALA A 17 -19.80 -57.13 27.26
CA ALA A 17 -20.23 -57.21 28.69
C ALA A 17 -20.23 -55.78 29.31
N SER A 18 -21.32 -55.10 29.71
CA SER A 18 -22.39 -55.34 30.70
C SER A 18 -21.94 -55.40 32.18
N ARG A 19 -22.16 -54.30 32.95
CA ARG A 19 -22.92 -54.18 34.24
C ARG A 19 -22.61 -52.83 34.91
N LYS A 20 -23.50 -51.83 35.00
CA LYS A 20 -24.72 -51.60 35.84
C LYS A 20 -24.50 -51.44 37.37
N ARG A 21 -25.05 -50.32 37.89
CA ARG A 21 -25.58 -49.99 39.25
C ARG A 21 -24.56 -49.49 40.29
N ASN A 22 -24.83 -48.54 41.21
CA ASN A 22 -26.06 -47.88 41.67
C ASN A 22 -25.74 -46.64 42.55
N CYS A 23 -26.66 -45.67 42.57
CA CYS A 23 -27.20 -44.82 43.67
C CYS A 23 -26.35 -44.33 44.88
N GLN A 24 -26.25 -42.99 45.02
CA GLN A 24 -26.58 -42.06 46.17
C GLN A 24 -26.93 -42.60 47.59
N PRO A 25 -27.09 -41.75 48.66
CA PRO A 25 -26.54 -40.42 49.05
C PRO A 25 -26.26 -40.26 50.60
N ARG A 26 -25.77 -39.08 51.06
CA ARG A 26 -26.05 -38.36 52.37
C ARG A 26 -24.93 -37.33 52.66
N ALA A 27 -25.18 -36.02 52.77
CA ALA A 27 -25.73 -35.25 53.91
C ALA A 27 -24.87 -35.30 55.19
N ASP A 28 -24.23 -34.18 55.61
CA ASP A 28 -24.59 -33.49 56.85
C ASP A 28 -23.86 -32.14 57.09
N CYS A 29 -24.52 -31.35 57.93
CA CYS A 29 -24.36 -29.93 58.28
C CYS A 29 -23.47 -29.69 59.53
N LYS A 30 -22.79 -28.53 59.65
CA LYS A 30 -22.72 -27.67 60.88
C LYS A 30 -21.74 -26.48 60.84
N THR A 31 -22.33 -25.28 60.99
CA THR A 31 -21.93 -24.06 61.74
C THR A 31 -20.70 -24.10 62.68
N ARG A 32 -19.84 -23.03 62.72
CA ARG A 32 -19.93 -21.84 63.62
C ARG A 32 -18.65 -20.94 63.61
N ARG A 33 -18.92 -19.62 63.60
CA ARG A 33 -18.18 -18.38 63.97
C ARG A 33 -16.75 -18.40 64.60
N SER A 34 -15.93 -17.50 64.04
CA SER A 34 -15.07 -16.44 64.64
C SER A 34 -13.91 -16.77 65.60
N ARG A 35 -12.67 -16.41 65.19
CA ARG A 35 -11.78 -15.38 65.79
C ARG A 35 -10.38 -15.43 65.13
N LEU A 36 -9.89 -14.25 64.70
CA LEU A 36 -8.48 -13.92 64.39
C LEU A 36 -7.64 -13.83 65.71
N PRO A 37 -6.29 -13.64 65.74
CA PRO A 37 -5.34 -13.28 64.65
C PRO A 37 -3.95 -14.01 64.66
N CYS A 38 -3.09 -13.62 63.71
CA CYS A 38 -1.61 -13.81 63.59
C CYS A 38 -1.12 -15.19 63.11
N SER A 39 -0.07 -15.33 62.29
CA SER A 39 0.76 -14.44 61.45
C SER A 39 1.67 -15.34 60.59
N HIS A 40 2.16 -14.80 59.47
CA HIS A 40 3.32 -15.26 58.67
C HIS A 40 3.27 -16.61 57.93
N HIS A 41 3.01 -16.56 56.61
CA HIS A 41 4.09 -16.77 55.64
C HIS A 41 3.83 -16.02 54.33
N ALA A 42 4.94 -15.52 53.78
CA ALA A 42 5.06 -14.42 52.82
C ALA A 42 4.36 -14.65 51.47
N ARG A 43 3.59 -13.64 51.06
CA ARG A 43 3.21 -13.37 49.68
C ARG A 43 4.40 -12.63 49.04
N VAL A 44 5.04 -13.24 48.05
CA VAL A 44 6.04 -12.56 47.21
C VAL A 44 5.27 -11.61 46.30
N ASP A 45 5.42 -10.32 46.54
CA ASP A 45 4.98 -9.25 45.64
C ASP A 45 5.59 -9.46 44.25
N ARG A 46 4.72 -9.72 43.26
CA ARG A 46 5.07 -9.62 41.84
C ARG A 46 4.71 -8.20 41.41
N GLY A 47 5.72 -7.45 40.94
CA GLY A 47 5.67 -6.01 40.72
C GLY A 47 4.69 -5.52 39.63
N PRO A 48 4.53 -4.18 39.49
CA PRO A 48 3.47 -3.55 38.74
C PRO A 48 3.89 -3.30 37.29
N ASN A 49 3.95 -4.35 36.44
CA ASN A 49 4.29 -4.15 35.02
C ASN A 49 3.89 -5.31 34.08
N ARG A 50 2.81 -6.05 34.38
CA ARG A 50 2.16 -6.90 33.36
C ARG A 50 0.94 -6.17 32.80
N PRO A 51 0.81 -6.00 31.47
CA PRO A 51 -0.46 -5.55 30.90
C PRO A 51 -1.53 -6.57 31.25
N ASP A 52 -2.63 -6.08 31.81
CA ASP A 52 -3.80 -6.89 32.13
C ASP A 52 -4.50 -7.27 30.82
N LEU A 53 -4.25 -8.49 30.36
CA LEU A 53 -4.82 -9.06 29.13
C LEU A 53 -6.23 -9.64 29.37
N THR A 54 -6.84 -9.41 30.55
CA THR A 54 -8.13 -10.02 30.95
C THR A 54 -9.32 -9.06 30.95
N ALA A 55 -9.13 -7.80 30.52
CA ALA A 55 -10.22 -6.82 30.46
C ALA A 55 -11.09 -7.01 29.18
N PRO A 56 -12.43 -6.94 29.29
CA PRO A 56 -13.34 -7.03 28.14
C PRO A 56 -13.09 -5.90 27.12
N PRO A 57 -13.49 -6.05 25.85
CA PRO A 57 -13.09 -5.18 24.72
C PRO A 57 -13.61 -3.72 24.76
N SER A 58 -14.10 -3.23 25.90
CA SER A 58 -14.63 -1.87 26.06
C SER A 58 -13.68 -0.87 26.75
N GLN A 59 -12.42 -1.21 27.02
CA GLN A 59 -11.42 -0.24 27.51
C GLN A 59 -10.13 -0.36 26.70
N GLY A 60 -10.03 0.45 25.64
CA GLY A 60 -8.80 0.60 24.87
C GLY A 60 -7.63 0.98 25.78
N SER A 61 -6.42 0.51 25.44
CA SER A 61 -5.25 0.83 26.26
C SER A 61 -5.04 2.35 26.35
N ALA A 62 -4.46 2.84 27.44
CA ALA A 62 -4.15 4.26 27.57
C ALA A 62 -3.28 4.73 26.38
N PRO A 63 -3.41 6.00 25.93
CA PRO A 63 -2.57 6.56 24.88
C PRO A 63 -1.08 6.43 25.23
N MET A 64 -0.19 6.70 24.25
CA MET A 64 1.27 6.56 24.44
C MET A 64 1.75 7.02 25.82
N THR A 65 2.53 6.15 26.45
CA THR A 65 3.03 6.30 27.81
C THR A 65 4.37 7.03 27.83
N LEU A 66 4.84 7.49 28.99
CA LEU A 66 6.14 8.16 29.10
C LEU A 66 7.31 7.33 28.51
N PRO A 67 7.42 6.00 28.75
CA PRO A 67 8.41 5.16 28.06
C PRO A 67 8.36 5.25 26.53
N ASP A 68 7.17 5.36 25.94
CA ASP A 68 7.01 5.48 24.49
C ASP A 68 7.64 6.78 23.97
N TYR A 69 7.37 7.90 24.64
CA TYR A 69 7.94 9.20 24.27
C TYR A 69 9.45 9.27 24.47
N LEU A 70 9.99 8.63 25.52
CA LEU A 70 11.43 8.57 25.76
C LEU A 70 12.15 7.77 24.67
N VAL A 71 11.59 6.62 24.27
CA VAL A 71 12.15 5.81 23.19
C VAL A 71 12.05 6.54 21.85
N LEU A 72 10.91 7.18 21.57
CA LEU A 72 10.70 8.01 20.38
C LEU A 72 11.73 9.15 20.30
N GLY A 73 11.91 9.90 21.39
CA GLY A 73 12.88 10.99 21.47
C GLY A 73 14.33 10.50 21.33
N GLY A 74 14.68 9.41 22.01
CA GLY A 74 16.01 8.80 21.91
C GLY A 74 16.34 8.32 20.49
N TYR A 75 15.35 7.72 19.81
CA TYR A 75 15.49 7.30 18.41
C TYR A 75 15.77 8.50 17.50
N PHE A 76 15.02 9.60 17.64
CA PHE A 76 15.26 10.80 16.83
C PHE A 76 16.62 11.45 17.09
N LEU A 77 17.06 11.49 18.35
CA LEU A 77 18.40 12.00 18.68
C LEU A 77 19.50 11.16 18.02
N MET A 78 19.33 9.83 17.98
CA MET A 78 20.25 8.94 17.27
C MET A 78 20.27 9.22 15.76
N MET A 79 19.10 9.38 15.12
CA MET A 79 19.01 9.72 13.69
C MET A 79 19.68 11.06 13.38
N ILE A 80 19.44 12.08 14.22
CA ILE A 80 20.08 13.40 14.09
C ILE A 80 21.60 13.27 14.23
N GLY A 81 22.08 12.47 15.19
CA GLY A 81 23.51 12.19 15.37
C GLY A 81 24.16 11.57 14.14
N ILE A 82 23.50 10.59 13.51
CA ILE A 82 23.97 9.96 12.26
C ILE A 82 24.00 10.98 11.12
N GLY A 83 22.93 11.76 10.94
CA GLY A 83 22.85 12.79 9.91
C GLY A 83 23.93 13.85 10.05
N ALA A 84 24.17 14.34 11.28
CA ALA A 84 25.22 15.31 11.58
C ALA A 84 26.62 14.75 11.32
N TYR A 85 26.87 13.48 11.69
CA TYR A 85 28.13 12.81 11.41
C TYR A 85 28.38 12.65 9.90
N CYS A 86 27.40 12.15 9.16
CA CYS A 86 27.51 12.00 7.70
C CYS A 86 27.70 13.33 6.98
N ALA A 87 27.07 14.41 7.45
CA ALA A 87 27.22 15.75 6.89
C ALA A 87 28.69 16.24 6.90
N THR A 88 29.50 15.82 7.89
CA THR A 88 30.92 16.18 7.95
C THR A 88 31.78 15.52 6.86
N GLN A 89 31.27 14.48 6.19
CA GLN A 89 32.00 13.74 5.16
C GLN A 89 31.70 14.23 3.73
N ILE A 90 30.79 15.19 3.58
CA ILE A 90 30.31 15.65 2.26
C ILE A 90 31.22 16.78 1.77
N ASN A 91 32.04 16.49 0.76
CA ASN A 91 32.97 17.47 0.18
C ASN A 91 32.57 17.92 -1.22
N LYS A 92 31.96 17.02 -2.01
CA LYS A 92 31.51 17.28 -3.40
C LYS A 92 30.07 16.82 -3.65
N GLN A 93 29.50 17.25 -4.78
CA GLN A 93 28.14 16.86 -5.19
C GLN A 93 27.93 15.34 -5.27
N GLU A 94 28.91 14.57 -5.73
CA GLU A 94 28.81 13.10 -5.81
C GLU A 94 28.67 12.44 -4.42
N ASP A 95 29.30 13.01 -3.40
CA ASP A 95 29.17 12.52 -2.01
C ASP A 95 27.76 12.77 -1.49
N PHE A 96 27.21 13.94 -1.81
CA PHE A 96 25.85 14.32 -1.41
C PHE A 96 24.78 13.49 -2.13
N PHE A 97 24.89 13.34 -3.46
CA PHE A 97 23.84 12.73 -4.29
C PHE A 97 23.94 11.21 -4.44
N LEU A 98 25.14 10.63 -4.41
CA LEU A 98 25.36 9.19 -4.62
C LEU A 98 26.18 8.53 -3.50
N GLY A 99 26.52 9.26 -2.43
CA GLY A 99 27.32 8.71 -1.33
C GLY A 99 28.71 8.25 -1.76
N GLY A 100 29.30 8.91 -2.77
CA GLY A 100 30.60 8.55 -3.31
C GLY A 100 30.66 7.20 -4.02
N ARG A 101 29.50 6.58 -4.30
CA ARG A 101 29.39 5.26 -4.95
C ARG A 101 30.17 4.14 -4.23
N GLY A 102 30.28 4.24 -2.91
CA GLY A 102 31.08 3.33 -2.08
C GLY A 102 30.28 2.20 -1.42
N PHE A 103 28.96 2.15 -1.60
CA PHE A 103 28.10 1.28 -0.81
C PHE A 103 28.19 -0.19 -1.24
N GLY A 104 28.46 -1.06 -0.26
CA GLY A 104 28.46 -2.51 -0.44
C GLY A 104 27.07 -3.14 -0.33
N LYS A 105 27.01 -4.47 -0.50
CA LYS A 105 25.76 -5.27 -0.58
C LYS A 105 24.78 -5.00 0.55
N LEU A 106 25.25 -4.97 1.80
CA LEU A 106 24.37 -4.85 2.96
C LEU A 106 23.64 -3.50 2.96
N LEU A 107 24.40 -2.41 2.82
CA LEU A 107 23.84 -1.07 2.84
C LEU A 107 22.93 -0.83 1.62
N GLN A 108 23.29 -1.38 0.45
CA GLN A 108 22.42 -1.37 -0.73
C GLN A 108 21.14 -2.19 -0.55
N THR A 109 21.23 -3.33 0.15
CA THR A 109 20.06 -4.16 0.47
C THR A 109 19.08 -3.39 1.33
N PHE A 110 19.57 -2.71 2.37
CA PHE A 110 18.70 -1.94 3.25
C PHE A 110 18.24 -0.61 2.65
N ALA A 111 19.03 0.02 1.79
CA ALA A 111 18.58 1.16 1.00
C ALA A 111 17.45 0.78 0.03
N ALA A 112 17.59 -0.34 -0.68
CA ALA A 112 16.52 -0.85 -1.54
C ALA A 112 15.30 -1.33 -0.73
N PHE A 113 15.52 -1.91 0.45
CA PHE A 113 14.46 -2.28 1.39
C PHE A 113 13.73 -1.05 1.90
N GLY A 114 14.42 0.01 2.34
CA GLY A 114 13.86 1.25 2.90
C GLY A 114 13.16 2.09 1.84
N ALA A 115 13.82 2.36 0.72
CA ALA A 115 13.20 3.04 -0.43
C ALA A 115 12.00 2.28 -1.00
N GLY A 116 12.03 0.94 -0.89
CA GLY A 116 10.88 0.11 -1.13
C GLY A 116 9.82 0.30 -0.05
N THR A 117 10.16 0.11 1.22
CA THR A 117 9.27 0.01 2.38
C THR A 117 8.91 1.38 2.93
N GLY A 118 8.02 2.08 2.22
CA GLY A 118 7.42 3.29 2.74
C GLY A 118 6.50 3.01 3.93
N SER A 119 6.23 4.04 4.74
CA SER A 119 5.24 4.00 5.82
C SER A 119 3.85 3.58 5.35
N SER A 120 3.56 3.70 4.04
CA SER A 120 2.31 3.34 3.39
C SER A 120 2.06 1.84 3.24
N ASP A 121 3.10 1.02 3.12
CA ASP A 121 2.94 -0.39 2.77
C ASP A 121 2.25 -1.23 3.87
N PRO A 122 2.66 -1.14 5.15
CA PRO A 122 1.95 -1.85 6.22
C PRO A 122 0.50 -1.35 6.37
N VAL A 123 0.26 -0.06 6.11
CA VAL A 123 -1.09 0.54 6.17
C VAL A 123 -1.99 0.03 5.04
N ASN A 124 -1.50 0.06 3.80
CA ASN A 124 -2.23 -0.46 2.63
C ASN A 124 -2.50 -1.96 2.76
N THR A 125 -1.50 -2.73 3.20
CA THR A 125 -1.66 -4.17 3.46
C THR A 125 -2.68 -4.41 4.56
N GLY A 126 -2.60 -3.64 5.66
CA GLY A 126 -3.54 -3.70 6.77
C GLY A 126 -4.98 -3.43 6.34
N ARG A 127 -5.22 -2.30 5.66
CA ARG A 127 -6.53 -1.88 5.15
C ARG A 127 -7.16 -2.94 4.25
N THR A 128 -6.41 -3.37 3.23
CA THR A 128 -6.93 -4.28 2.20
C THR A 128 -7.11 -5.70 2.72
N THR A 129 -6.28 -6.13 3.68
CA THR A 129 -6.44 -7.46 4.32
C THR A 129 -7.57 -7.47 5.34
N PHE A 130 -7.76 -6.39 6.10
CA PHE A 130 -8.86 -6.28 7.06
C PHE A 130 -10.24 -6.34 6.37
N THR A 131 -10.34 -5.74 5.18
CA THR A 131 -11.58 -5.66 4.40
C THR A 131 -11.79 -6.82 3.42
N GLY A 132 -10.71 -7.35 2.84
CA GLY A 132 -10.77 -8.33 1.75
C GLY A 132 -10.05 -9.66 2.00
N GLY A 133 -9.57 -9.91 3.22
CA GLY A 133 -8.80 -11.10 3.55
C GLY A 133 -7.41 -11.15 2.88
N MET A 134 -6.80 -12.33 2.79
CA MET A 134 -5.44 -12.53 2.28
C MET A 134 -5.25 -12.03 0.85
N SER A 135 -6.30 -12.01 0.02
CA SER A 135 -6.26 -11.41 -1.33
C SER A 135 -5.84 -9.93 -1.33
N GLY A 136 -6.05 -9.22 -0.22
CA GLY A 136 -5.59 -7.84 -0.03
C GLY A 136 -4.07 -7.66 -0.16
N MET A 137 -3.28 -8.72 0.04
CA MET A 137 -1.81 -8.66 -0.08
C MET A 137 -1.35 -8.11 -1.44
N TRP A 138 -2.11 -8.34 -2.50
CA TRP A 138 -1.77 -7.91 -3.87
C TRP A 138 -1.73 -6.40 -4.04
N SER A 139 -2.29 -5.62 -3.11
CA SER A 139 -2.16 -4.16 -3.06
C SER A 139 -0.71 -3.68 -2.99
N VAL A 140 0.19 -4.50 -2.43
CA VAL A 140 1.63 -4.23 -2.37
C VAL A 140 2.46 -5.34 -3.01
N MET A 141 1.96 -6.58 -3.02
CA MET A 141 2.68 -7.77 -3.50
C MET A 141 2.80 -7.84 -5.03
N PHE A 142 2.10 -6.98 -5.79
CA PHE A 142 2.29 -6.90 -7.25
C PHE A 142 3.76 -6.63 -7.64
N TRP A 143 4.52 -5.92 -6.79
CA TRP A 143 5.96 -5.70 -6.98
C TRP A 143 6.79 -6.99 -6.97
N LEU A 144 6.27 -8.08 -6.40
CA LEU A 144 6.94 -9.38 -6.39
C LEU A 144 7.30 -9.84 -7.81
N PHE A 145 6.43 -9.57 -8.79
CA PHE A 145 6.65 -9.94 -10.19
C PHE A 145 7.61 -8.99 -10.92
N VAL A 146 7.86 -7.80 -10.37
CA VAL A 146 8.83 -6.84 -10.90
C VAL A 146 10.24 -7.15 -10.41
N THR A 147 10.40 -7.70 -9.20
CA THR A 147 11.70 -7.97 -8.57
C THR A 147 12.68 -8.78 -9.43
N PRO A 148 12.30 -9.83 -10.18
CA PRO A 148 13.25 -10.53 -11.06
C PRO A 148 13.91 -9.63 -12.11
N PHE A 149 13.19 -8.62 -12.60
CA PHE A 149 13.72 -7.66 -13.56
C PHE A 149 14.78 -6.74 -12.93
N TYR A 150 14.72 -6.51 -11.62
CA TYR A 150 15.74 -5.73 -10.91
C TYR A 150 17.13 -6.36 -10.96
N TRP A 151 17.21 -7.68 -11.10
CA TRP A 151 18.48 -8.35 -11.34
C TRP A 151 19.15 -7.83 -12.61
N ILE A 152 18.36 -7.52 -13.63
CA ILE A 152 18.84 -7.01 -14.93
C ILE A 152 19.01 -5.48 -14.86
N THR A 153 18.02 -4.76 -14.31
CA THR A 153 18.00 -3.29 -14.34
C THR A 153 18.99 -2.66 -13.36
N GLY A 154 19.38 -3.35 -12.29
CA GLY A 154 20.32 -2.83 -11.29
C GLY A 154 21.68 -2.42 -11.87
N VAL A 155 22.06 -3.04 -12.99
CA VAL A 155 23.30 -2.72 -13.71
C VAL A 155 23.20 -1.41 -14.49
N TRP A 156 22.01 -1.08 -14.99
CA TRP A 156 21.84 0.04 -15.92
C TRP A 156 22.27 1.35 -15.27
N TYR A 157 21.75 1.62 -14.06
CA TYR A 157 22.05 2.86 -13.34
C TYR A 157 23.52 2.98 -12.97
N ARG A 158 24.17 1.86 -12.65
CA ARG A 158 25.61 1.88 -12.37
C ARG A 158 26.44 2.19 -13.62
N ARG A 159 26.05 1.66 -14.79
CA ARG A 159 26.72 1.92 -16.08
C ARG A 159 26.46 3.30 -16.66
N MET A 160 25.31 3.91 -16.35
CA MET A 160 24.99 5.28 -16.79
C MET A 160 26.05 6.29 -16.34
N ARG A 161 26.67 6.08 -15.16
CA ARG A 161 27.65 6.98 -14.53
C ARG A 161 27.15 8.43 -14.34
N HIS A 162 25.84 8.62 -14.42
CA HIS A 162 25.17 9.90 -14.22
C HIS A 162 24.79 10.13 -12.75
N LEU A 163 24.51 11.39 -12.40
CA LEU A 163 23.94 11.76 -11.11
C LEU A 163 22.41 11.78 -11.15
N THR A 164 21.82 12.14 -12.28
CA THR A 164 20.36 12.22 -12.45
C THR A 164 19.90 11.50 -13.71
N LEU A 165 18.65 11.05 -13.72
CA LEU A 165 18.02 10.55 -14.95
C LEU A 165 17.81 11.67 -15.98
N GLY A 166 17.74 12.94 -15.54
CA GLY A 166 17.77 14.08 -16.45
C GLY A 166 19.05 14.11 -17.29
N ASP A 167 20.21 13.87 -16.68
CA ASP A 167 21.50 13.80 -17.38
C ASP A 167 21.50 12.70 -18.45
N TRP A 168 20.86 11.56 -18.15
CA TRP A 168 20.67 10.47 -19.11
C TRP A 168 19.84 10.91 -20.31
N PHE A 169 18.72 11.61 -20.11
CA PHE A 169 17.91 12.13 -21.23
C PHE A 169 18.69 13.14 -22.07
N VAL A 170 19.51 13.99 -21.45
CA VAL A 170 20.34 14.96 -22.18
C VAL A 170 21.38 14.25 -23.04
N GLU A 171 22.10 13.27 -22.49
CA GLU A 171 23.12 12.53 -23.22
C GLU A 171 22.51 11.67 -24.34
N ARG A 172 21.47 10.87 -24.02
CA ARG A 172 20.88 9.95 -24.98
C ARG A 172 20.20 10.68 -26.15
N TYR A 173 19.55 11.80 -25.88
CA TYR A 173 18.74 12.51 -26.88
C TYR A 173 19.34 13.81 -27.39
N GLU A 174 20.54 14.19 -26.94
CA GLU A 174 21.23 15.44 -27.28
C GLU A 174 20.33 16.68 -27.00
N SER A 175 19.46 16.59 -25.99
CA SER A 175 18.38 17.54 -25.74
C SER A 175 18.38 18.00 -24.29
N ARG A 176 18.94 19.20 -24.04
CA ARG A 176 18.88 19.85 -22.72
C ARG A 176 17.43 20.09 -22.27
N GLY A 177 16.54 20.42 -23.21
CA GLY A 177 15.13 20.64 -22.91
C GLY A 177 14.41 19.38 -22.41
N LEU A 178 14.77 18.20 -22.93
CA LEU A 178 14.17 16.95 -22.47
C LEU A 178 14.61 16.61 -21.04
N GLY A 179 15.88 16.88 -20.72
CA GLY A 179 16.38 16.81 -19.33
C GLY A 179 15.63 17.74 -18.38
N ALA A 180 15.38 18.99 -18.78
CA ALA A 180 14.60 19.95 -17.99
C ALA A 180 13.13 19.50 -17.80
N ALA A 181 12.50 19.02 -18.88
CA ALA A 181 11.13 18.50 -18.81
C ALA A 181 11.02 17.31 -17.86
N TYR A 182 11.99 16.39 -17.90
CA TYR A 182 12.07 15.28 -16.97
C TYR A 182 12.29 15.75 -15.52
N SER A 183 13.09 16.78 -15.29
CA SER A 183 13.28 17.33 -13.93
C SER A 183 12.00 17.92 -13.33
N ILE A 184 11.22 18.66 -14.13
CA ILE A 184 9.91 19.19 -13.68
C ILE A 184 8.96 18.02 -13.36
N PHE A 185 8.91 17.03 -14.25
CA PHE A 185 8.16 15.79 -14.03
C PHE A 185 8.59 15.08 -12.74
N GLY A 186 9.90 14.97 -12.50
CA GLY A 186 10.44 14.26 -11.33
C GLY A 186 10.09 14.95 -10.01
N VAL A 187 10.13 16.28 -9.96
CA VAL A 187 9.72 17.05 -8.78
C VAL A 187 8.21 16.90 -8.53
N LEU A 188 7.38 16.97 -9.58
CA LEU A 188 5.93 16.74 -9.44
C LEU A 188 5.62 15.31 -9.00
N PHE A 189 6.33 14.32 -9.55
CA PHE A 189 6.21 12.94 -9.13
C PHE A 189 6.56 12.76 -7.65
N PHE A 190 7.62 13.42 -7.16
CA PHE A 190 7.97 13.35 -5.74
C PHE A 190 6.93 14.02 -4.83
N MET A 191 6.25 15.08 -5.27
CA MET A 191 5.14 15.67 -4.50
C MET A 191 3.97 14.68 -4.36
N ILE A 192 3.58 14.04 -5.47
CA ILE A 192 2.50 13.03 -5.48
C ILE A 192 2.90 11.80 -4.65
N TYR A 193 4.11 11.29 -4.88
CA TYR A 193 4.56 10.07 -4.23
C TYR A 193 4.82 10.30 -2.73
N GLY A 194 5.39 11.46 -2.37
CA GLY A 194 5.62 11.86 -0.99
C GLY A 194 4.32 12.09 -0.21
N SER A 195 3.24 12.55 -0.86
CA SER A 195 1.95 12.75 -0.20
C SER A 195 1.39 11.46 0.40
N MET A 196 1.61 10.33 -0.29
CA MET A 196 1.20 9.00 0.17
C MET A 196 1.87 8.62 1.50
N PHE A 197 3.14 8.95 1.67
CA PHE A 197 3.86 8.68 2.93
C PHE A 197 3.32 9.54 4.08
N PHE A 198 3.02 10.82 3.83
CA PHE A 198 2.45 11.72 4.82
C PHE A 198 1.05 11.28 5.27
N SER A 199 0.19 10.90 4.33
CA SER A 199 -1.13 10.35 4.64
C SER A 199 -1.04 9.05 5.44
N ALA A 200 -0.11 8.15 5.08
CA ALA A 200 0.12 6.89 5.79
C ALA A 200 0.54 7.08 7.24
N ILE A 201 1.52 7.96 7.49
CA ILE A 201 2.00 8.18 8.85
C ILE A 201 0.94 8.84 9.71
N ALA A 202 0.16 9.76 9.14
CA ALA A 202 -0.91 10.44 9.87
C ALA A 202 -1.96 9.43 10.36
N LYS A 203 -2.43 8.55 9.46
CA LYS A 203 -3.40 7.50 9.77
C LYS A 203 -2.86 6.44 10.74
N THR A 204 -1.56 6.17 10.71
CA THR A 204 -0.95 5.25 11.67
C THR A 204 -0.78 5.87 13.06
N ALA A 205 -0.39 7.15 13.12
CA ALA A 205 -0.13 7.85 14.36
C ALA A 205 -1.43 8.27 15.09
N GLU A 206 -2.51 8.50 14.35
CA GLU A 206 -3.83 8.87 14.89
C GLU A 206 -4.30 7.95 16.03
N PRO A 207 -4.43 6.61 15.87
CA PRO A 207 -4.85 5.72 16.95
C PRO A 207 -3.83 5.60 18.08
N MET A 208 -2.57 5.99 17.87
CA MET A 208 -1.50 5.91 18.88
C MET A 208 -1.48 7.15 19.79
N ILE A 209 -1.86 8.31 19.25
CA ILE A 209 -1.81 9.60 19.94
C ILE A 209 -3.15 9.95 20.58
N MET A 210 -4.28 9.57 19.96
CA MET A 210 -5.60 9.95 20.45
C MET A 210 -6.17 8.98 21.50
N PRO A 211 -6.93 9.49 22.50
CA PRO A 211 -7.64 8.64 23.45
C PRO A 211 -8.70 7.75 22.76
N PRO A 212 -8.89 6.49 23.19
CA PRO A 212 -9.88 5.56 22.63
C PRO A 212 -11.33 6.08 22.62
N ALA A 213 -11.68 7.01 23.51
CA ALA A 213 -13.01 7.59 23.60
C ALA A 213 -13.32 8.56 22.44
N ALA A 214 -12.31 9.26 21.91
CA ALA A 214 -12.48 10.16 20.77
C ALA A 214 -12.68 9.38 19.45
N THR A 215 -11.98 8.26 19.29
CA THR A 215 -12.16 7.34 18.14
C THR A 215 -13.50 6.59 18.18
N ALA A 216 -14.06 6.35 19.38
CA ALA A 216 -15.38 5.75 19.56
C ALA A 216 -16.54 6.74 19.34
N ALA A 217 -16.43 7.99 19.78
CA ALA A 217 -17.44 9.03 19.58
C ALA A 217 -17.67 9.39 18.09
N VAL A 218 -16.62 9.28 17.28
CA VAL A 218 -16.61 9.48 15.81
C VAL A 218 -17.50 8.49 15.03
N ALA A 219 -17.95 7.40 15.66
CA ALA A 219 -18.66 6.31 15.01
C ALA A 219 -20.18 6.23 15.31
N THR A 220 -20.70 7.01 16.27
CA THR A 220 -22.10 6.90 16.71
C THR A 220 -23.07 7.86 16.00
N ALA A 221 -22.60 8.70 15.09
CA ALA A 221 -23.45 9.68 14.40
C ALA A 221 -23.84 9.22 12.99
N GLU A 222 -24.90 8.43 12.90
CA GLU A 222 -25.64 8.20 11.65
C GLU A 222 -27.15 8.30 11.92
N THR A 223 -27.63 9.53 12.06
CA THR A 223 -29.01 9.89 11.70
C THR A 223 -28.94 11.11 10.78
N PRO A 224 -29.68 11.14 9.65
CA PRO A 224 -29.67 12.27 8.73
C PRO A 224 -30.52 13.40 9.33
N THR A 225 -29.91 14.17 10.22
CA THR A 225 -30.35 15.53 10.54
C THR A 225 -29.12 16.43 10.48
N ASP A 226 -29.22 17.51 9.70
CA ASP A 226 -28.10 18.42 9.37
C ASP A 226 -27.36 18.99 10.61
N ALA A 227 -27.97 18.91 11.80
CA ALA A 227 -27.40 19.36 13.07
C ALA A 227 -26.49 18.34 13.80
N ALA A 228 -26.55 17.04 13.48
CA ALA A 228 -25.74 15.99 14.13
C ALA A 228 -24.41 15.72 13.39
N THR A 229 -24.38 16.02 12.09
CA THR A 229 -23.16 16.03 11.27
C THR A 229 -22.13 17.05 11.76
N ASP A 230 -22.57 18.19 12.30
CA ASP A 230 -21.68 19.23 12.82
C ASP A 230 -21.03 18.85 14.17
N ALA A 231 -21.69 18.02 14.97
CA ALA A 231 -21.17 17.58 16.28
C ALA A 231 -20.18 16.41 16.17
N ALA A 232 -20.39 15.49 15.21
CA ALA A 232 -19.50 14.35 14.97
C ALA A 232 -18.19 14.75 14.26
N ASP A 233 -18.24 15.84 13.48
CA ASP A 233 -17.07 16.46 12.85
C ASP A 233 -16.25 17.28 13.87
N ASP A 234 -16.82 17.62 15.03
CA ASP A 234 -16.17 18.39 16.08
C ASP A 234 -15.22 17.57 16.97
N ASP A 235 -15.41 16.25 17.07
CA ASP A 235 -14.54 15.32 17.83
C ASP A 235 -13.29 14.87 17.05
N LYS A 236 -13.25 15.08 15.73
CA LYS A 236 -12.03 14.94 14.91
C LYS A 236 -11.11 16.16 15.01
N LYS A 237 -11.56 17.24 15.67
CA LYS A 237 -10.90 18.54 15.64
C LYS A 237 -10.09 18.79 16.90
N VAL A 238 -8.79 19.03 16.72
CA VAL A 238 -7.91 19.49 17.80
C VAL A 238 -8.07 21.01 17.92
N SER A 239 -8.26 21.50 19.15
CA SER A 239 -8.24 22.95 19.41
C SER A 239 -6.81 23.46 19.39
N VAL A 240 -6.42 24.10 18.30
CA VAL A 240 -5.14 24.79 18.16
C VAL A 240 -5.42 26.28 18.13
N LEU A 241 -4.86 27.02 19.09
CA LEU A 241 -5.04 28.49 19.20
C LEU A 241 -6.52 28.94 19.24
N GLY A 242 -7.42 28.11 19.77
CA GLY A 242 -8.86 28.41 19.89
C GLY A 242 -9.68 28.09 18.63
N THR A 243 -9.06 27.61 17.55
CA THR A 243 -9.75 27.10 16.36
C THR A 243 -9.73 25.57 16.31
N LYS A 244 -10.91 24.97 16.06
CA LYS A 244 -11.09 23.53 15.89
C LYS A 244 -10.69 23.13 14.45
N MET A 245 -9.63 22.34 14.29
CA MET A 245 -9.17 21.84 12.97
C MET A 245 -9.01 20.32 12.97
N GLU A 246 -9.37 19.64 11.87
CA GLU A 246 -9.19 18.18 11.76
C GLU A 246 -7.72 17.80 12.00
N LEU A 247 -7.48 16.69 12.70
CA LEU A 247 -6.13 16.25 13.10
C LEU A 247 -5.13 16.25 11.94
N LYS A 248 -5.56 15.81 10.76
CA LYS A 248 -4.70 15.76 9.56
C LYS A 248 -4.10 17.11 9.20
N HIS A 249 -4.81 18.22 9.45
CA HIS A 249 -4.33 19.59 9.19
C HIS A 249 -3.29 20.08 10.19
N VAL A 250 -3.11 19.39 11.32
CA VAL A 250 -2.10 19.70 12.32
C VAL A 250 -0.93 18.73 12.21
N LEU A 251 -1.22 17.43 12.15
CA LEU A 251 -0.22 16.37 12.22
C LEU A 251 0.68 16.34 10.98
N ILE A 252 0.11 16.46 9.77
CA ILE A 252 0.90 16.41 8.52
C ILE A 252 1.89 17.58 8.44
N PRO A 253 1.48 18.86 8.64
CA PRO A 253 2.43 19.97 8.64
C PRO A 253 3.52 19.87 9.72
N VAL A 254 3.19 19.39 10.93
CA VAL A 254 4.18 19.19 12.00
C VAL A 254 5.24 18.18 11.57
N ILE A 255 4.81 17.02 11.04
CA ILE A 255 5.75 16.01 10.53
C ILE A 255 6.59 16.59 9.38
N ALA A 256 5.98 17.35 8.47
CA ALA A 256 6.69 17.98 7.35
C ALA A 256 7.77 18.96 7.81
N VAL A 257 7.49 19.78 8.84
CA VAL A 257 8.48 20.69 9.44
C VAL A 257 9.63 19.90 10.05
N VAL A 258 9.33 18.86 10.83
CA VAL A 258 10.37 17.98 11.40
C VAL A 258 11.24 17.41 10.29
N VAL A 259 10.63 16.92 9.20
CA VAL A 259 11.34 16.35 8.06
C VAL A 259 12.29 17.33 7.40
N VAL A 260 11.82 18.55 7.14
CA VAL A 260 12.63 19.61 6.53
C VAL A 260 13.82 19.98 7.42
N LEU A 261 13.62 20.09 8.74
CA LEU A 261 14.67 20.52 9.66
C LEU A 261 15.88 19.56 9.69
N TYR A 262 15.66 18.25 9.50
CA TYR A 262 16.75 17.28 9.56
C TYR A 262 17.22 16.81 8.16
N GLY A 263 16.32 16.69 7.17
CA GLY A 263 16.61 16.12 5.84
C GLY A 263 17.56 16.95 4.98
N ILE A 264 17.77 18.22 5.35
CA ILE A 264 18.59 19.19 4.61
C ILE A 264 20.11 18.96 4.80
N ALA A 265 20.54 18.19 5.80
CA ALA A 265 21.94 18.13 6.22
C ALA A 265 22.72 16.86 5.79
N GLY A 266 22.09 15.68 5.77
CA GLY A 266 22.81 14.39 5.80
C GLY A 266 23.24 13.77 4.46
N GLY A 267 22.66 14.18 3.33
CA GLY A 267 22.92 13.57 2.01
C GLY A 267 22.48 12.10 1.91
N LEU A 268 22.77 11.45 0.77
CA LEU A 268 22.32 10.06 0.53
C LEU A 268 22.90 9.04 1.51
N ALA A 269 24.15 9.24 1.96
CA ALA A 269 24.79 8.33 2.91
C ALA A 269 24.07 8.28 4.27
N ALA A 270 23.64 9.44 4.80
CA ALA A 270 22.84 9.47 6.02
C ALA A 270 21.54 8.67 5.83
N ALA A 271 20.82 8.91 4.72
CA ALA A 271 19.58 8.22 4.41
C ALA A 271 19.74 6.68 4.41
N TYR A 272 20.85 6.18 3.85
CA TYR A 272 21.08 4.72 3.81
C TYR A 272 21.40 4.13 5.19
N PHE A 273 22.12 4.85 6.06
CA PHE A 273 22.37 4.39 7.42
C PHE A 273 21.09 4.44 8.27
N THR A 274 20.25 5.46 8.08
CA THR A 274 18.95 5.53 8.75
C THR A 274 18.01 4.43 8.25
N ASP A 275 18.02 4.13 6.95
CA ASP A 275 17.29 2.98 6.35
C ASP A 275 17.70 1.64 6.94
N LEU A 276 19.01 1.43 7.17
CA LEU A 276 19.50 0.20 7.78
C LEU A 276 18.92 0.00 9.19
N ILE A 277 18.98 1.03 10.02
CA ILE A 277 18.49 0.96 11.41
C ILE A 277 16.97 0.83 11.42
N GLN A 278 16.27 1.68 10.68
CA GLN A 278 14.82 1.66 10.56
C GLN A 278 14.32 0.31 10.02
N GLY A 279 14.98 -0.21 8.98
CA GLY A 279 14.64 -1.48 8.34
C GLY A 279 14.77 -2.67 9.30
N LEU A 280 15.84 -2.72 10.09
CA LEU A 280 16.01 -3.76 11.12
C LEU A 280 14.95 -3.66 12.22
N CYS A 281 14.66 -2.46 12.70
CA CYS A 281 13.67 -2.25 13.74
C CYS A 281 12.26 -2.59 13.25
N ILE A 282 11.85 -2.18 12.04
CA ILE A 282 10.51 -2.47 11.53
C ILE A 282 10.31 -3.97 11.27
N ILE A 283 11.32 -4.67 10.78
CA ILE A 283 11.28 -6.14 10.65
C ILE A 283 11.11 -6.78 12.03
N GLY A 284 11.93 -6.39 13.01
CA GLY A 284 11.85 -6.92 14.37
C GLY A 284 10.49 -6.70 15.02
N LEU A 285 9.95 -5.49 14.91
CA LEU A 285 8.63 -5.13 15.46
C LEU A 285 7.48 -5.85 14.73
N SER A 286 7.57 -5.99 13.41
CA SER A 286 6.56 -6.72 12.62
C SER A 286 6.53 -8.20 12.98
N VAL A 287 7.71 -8.82 13.14
CA VAL A 287 7.83 -10.21 13.60
C VAL A 287 7.30 -10.36 15.03
N MET A 288 7.50 -9.36 15.90
CA MET A 288 7.01 -9.36 17.27
C MET A 288 5.48 -9.28 17.39
N LEU A 289 4.81 -8.57 16.48
CA LEU A 289 3.34 -8.45 16.47
C LEU A 289 2.63 -9.79 16.26
N ILE A 290 3.22 -10.70 15.50
CA ILE A 290 2.63 -12.00 15.14
C ILE A 290 2.43 -12.91 16.38
N PRO A 291 3.47 -13.31 17.13
CA PRO A 291 3.29 -14.20 18.27
C PRO A 291 2.47 -13.54 19.39
N ILE A 292 2.61 -12.23 19.60
CA ILE A 292 1.79 -11.51 20.59
C ILE A 292 0.32 -11.51 20.18
N GLY A 293 0.04 -11.24 18.90
CA GLY A 293 -1.31 -11.26 18.36
C GLY A 293 -1.96 -12.64 18.37
N LEU A 294 -1.22 -13.68 18.00
CA LEU A 294 -1.68 -15.08 18.09
C LEU A 294 -1.90 -15.52 19.54
N GLY A 295 -1.03 -15.11 20.46
CA GLY A 295 -1.23 -15.32 21.90
C GLY A 295 -2.49 -14.60 22.40
N ALA A 296 -2.68 -13.33 22.00
CA ALA A 296 -3.88 -12.57 22.32
C ALA A 296 -5.15 -13.19 21.76
N LEU A 297 -5.10 -13.91 20.63
CA LEU A 297 -6.24 -14.70 20.13
C LEU A 297 -6.47 -15.98 20.94
N SER A 298 -5.40 -16.71 21.22
CA SER A 298 -5.44 -17.97 21.98
C SER A 298 -5.93 -17.76 23.42
N ASP A 299 -5.50 -16.67 24.07
CA ASP A 299 -5.81 -16.38 25.47
C ASP A 299 -7.12 -15.59 25.64
N ASN A 300 -7.78 -15.18 24.54
CA ASN A 300 -8.99 -14.38 24.61
C ASN A 300 -10.19 -15.25 25.05
N PRO A 301 -10.77 -15.01 26.24
CA PRO A 301 -11.84 -15.85 26.76
C PRO A 301 -13.16 -15.71 25.98
N GLU A 302 -13.35 -14.61 25.24
CA GLU A 302 -14.54 -14.41 24.40
C GLU A 302 -14.41 -15.15 23.06
N LEU A 303 -13.20 -15.24 22.51
CA LEU A 303 -12.93 -15.88 21.21
C LEU A 303 -12.57 -17.36 21.34
N ASN A 304 -11.94 -17.73 22.45
CA ASN A 304 -11.51 -19.08 22.79
C ASN A 304 -11.92 -19.46 24.23
N PRO A 305 -13.22 -19.61 24.53
CA PRO A 305 -13.70 -19.89 25.89
C PRO A 305 -13.13 -21.17 26.51
N GLY A 306 -12.77 -22.15 25.67
CA GLY A 306 -12.18 -23.42 26.08
C GLY A 306 -10.67 -23.35 26.33
N GLY A 307 -9.98 -22.32 25.83
CA GLY A 307 -8.52 -22.21 25.89
C GLY A 307 -7.78 -23.34 25.16
N ASP A 308 -8.48 -24.10 24.31
CA ASP A 308 -7.99 -25.31 23.66
C ASP A 308 -7.51 -25.07 22.22
N LYS A 309 -8.01 -24.01 21.58
CA LYS A 309 -7.60 -23.61 20.23
C LYS A 309 -6.35 -22.75 20.24
N THR A 310 -5.49 -22.97 19.25
CA THR A 310 -4.37 -22.07 18.91
C THR A 310 -4.90 -20.79 18.26
N GLY A 311 -4.09 -19.72 18.27
CA GLY A 311 -4.49 -18.45 17.62
C GLY A 311 -4.83 -18.59 16.13
N PHE A 312 -4.20 -19.53 15.42
CA PHE A 312 -4.52 -19.82 14.01
C PHE A 312 -5.90 -20.46 13.84
N GLU A 313 -6.23 -21.46 14.66
CA GLU A 313 -7.55 -22.11 14.67
C GLU A 313 -8.65 -21.12 15.06
N VAL A 314 -8.37 -20.19 15.99
CA VAL A 314 -9.30 -19.10 16.33
C VAL A 314 -9.57 -18.21 15.12
N MET A 315 -8.57 -17.88 14.29
CA MET A 315 -8.81 -17.07 13.08
C MET A 315 -9.74 -17.79 12.10
N HIS A 316 -9.51 -19.08 11.82
CA HIS A 316 -10.35 -19.88 10.92
C HIS A 316 -11.78 -20.06 11.46
N ASP A 317 -11.93 -20.16 12.78
CA ASP A 317 -13.25 -20.26 13.44
C ASP A 317 -14.03 -18.93 13.40
N GLN A 318 -13.33 -17.79 13.38
CA GLN A 318 -13.93 -16.46 13.49
C GLN A 318 -14.17 -15.77 12.15
N LEU A 319 -13.26 -15.95 11.19
CA LEU A 319 -13.30 -15.29 9.89
C LEU A 319 -13.98 -16.18 8.84
N PRO A 320 -14.64 -15.60 7.83
CA PRO A 320 -15.14 -16.36 6.68
C PRO A 320 -14.00 -17.09 5.94
N GLU A 321 -14.26 -18.23 5.30
CA GLU A 321 -13.26 -18.96 4.49
C GLU A 321 -12.64 -18.09 3.39
N SER A 322 -13.42 -17.18 2.78
CA SER A 322 -12.94 -16.22 1.78
C SER A 322 -11.85 -15.27 2.33
N TYR A 323 -11.83 -15.10 3.65
CA TYR A 323 -10.64 -14.90 4.50
C TYR A 323 -9.27 -15.16 3.91
N PHE A 324 -9.12 -16.42 3.51
CA PHE A 324 -7.86 -17.12 3.32
C PHE A 324 -7.61 -17.41 1.83
N ASP A 325 -8.52 -16.96 0.96
CA ASP A 325 -8.33 -16.98 -0.48
C ASP A 325 -7.29 -15.95 -0.89
N ILE A 326 -6.20 -16.42 -1.52
CA ILE A 326 -5.11 -15.56 -2.00
C ILE A 326 -5.40 -15.04 -3.41
N ILE A 327 -6.04 -15.86 -4.24
CA ILE A 327 -6.50 -15.47 -5.57
C ILE A 327 -7.96 -15.08 -5.40
N GLY A 328 -8.17 -13.78 -5.15
CA GLY A 328 -9.40 -13.25 -4.59
C GLY A 328 -10.73 -13.82 -5.11
N SER A 329 -11.71 -13.88 -4.20
CA SER A 329 -13.11 -14.14 -4.54
C SER A 329 -13.74 -12.97 -5.32
N SER A 330 -15.00 -13.07 -5.74
CA SER A 330 -15.75 -11.97 -6.40
C SER A 330 -15.84 -10.67 -5.58
N ALA A 331 -15.31 -10.65 -4.35
CA ALA A 331 -15.15 -9.50 -3.48
C ALA A 331 -13.78 -8.83 -3.47
N ALA A 332 -12.76 -9.39 -4.12
CA ALA A 332 -11.42 -8.82 -4.10
C ALA A 332 -11.29 -7.51 -4.91
N GLU A 333 -10.61 -6.53 -4.32
CA GLU A 333 -10.28 -5.25 -4.98
C GLU A 333 -9.35 -5.45 -6.20
N PHE A 334 -8.55 -6.52 -6.19
CA PHE A 334 -7.57 -6.86 -7.22
C PHE A 334 -7.92 -8.16 -7.95
N SER A 335 -8.52 -8.03 -9.14
CA SER A 335 -8.68 -9.16 -10.07
C SER A 335 -7.34 -9.56 -10.70
N LEU A 336 -7.21 -10.80 -11.20
CA LEU A 336 -6.00 -11.26 -11.90
C LEU A 336 -5.65 -10.40 -13.12
N LEU A 337 -6.66 -9.96 -13.89
CA LEU A 337 -6.45 -9.07 -15.03
C LEU A 337 -5.89 -7.71 -14.58
N TYR A 338 -6.44 -7.16 -13.49
CA TYR A 338 -5.96 -5.90 -12.94
C TYR A 338 -4.55 -6.01 -12.37
N LEU A 339 -4.25 -7.12 -11.67
CA LEU A 339 -2.91 -7.41 -11.18
C LEU A 339 -1.90 -7.47 -12.33
N GLY A 340 -2.21 -8.18 -13.42
CA GLY A 340 -1.35 -8.23 -14.60
C GLY A 340 -1.11 -6.85 -15.23
N ALA A 341 -2.16 -6.02 -15.35
CA ALA A 341 -2.07 -4.67 -15.87
C ALA A 341 -1.22 -3.74 -14.98
N ILE A 342 -1.39 -3.81 -13.66
CA ILE A 342 -0.60 -3.03 -12.69
C ILE A 342 0.88 -3.47 -12.73
N VAL A 343 1.16 -4.78 -12.78
CA VAL A 343 2.54 -5.29 -12.88
C VAL A 343 3.21 -4.74 -14.13
N LEU A 344 2.53 -4.77 -15.28
CA LEU A 344 3.07 -4.25 -16.52
C LEU A 344 3.28 -2.73 -16.47
N ALA A 345 2.32 -1.98 -15.92
CA ALA A 345 2.44 -0.53 -15.74
C ALA A 345 3.65 -0.18 -14.88
N ASN A 346 3.80 -0.84 -13.74
CA ASN A 346 4.88 -0.57 -12.79
C ASN A 346 6.25 -1.05 -13.30
N LEU A 347 6.32 -2.19 -13.99
CA LEU A 347 7.56 -2.62 -14.67
C LEU A 347 8.01 -1.59 -15.72
N THR A 348 7.03 -1.02 -16.42
CA THR A 348 7.28 0.00 -17.44
C THR A 348 7.70 1.34 -16.82
N GLY A 349 7.06 1.74 -15.73
CA GLY A 349 7.24 3.05 -15.09
C GLY A 349 8.37 3.14 -14.06
N ILE A 350 8.72 2.05 -13.37
CA ILE A 350 9.72 2.07 -12.28
C ILE A 350 11.08 2.59 -12.74
N VAL A 351 11.47 2.23 -13.96
CA VAL A 351 12.80 2.52 -14.48
C VAL A 351 13.05 4.01 -14.73
N VAL A 352 11.97 4.80 -14.84
CA VAL A 352 11.97 6.26 -15.01
C VAL A 352 11.57 7.00 -13.73
N GLN A 353 11.43 6.32 -12.60
CA GLN A 353 11.24 7.01 -11.33
C GLN A 353 12.56 7.68 -10.94
N PRO A 354 12.58 8.99 -10.60
CA PRO A 354 13.84 9.71 -10.52
C PRO A 354 14.78 9.21 -9.42
N HIS A 355 14.24 8.79 -8.27
CA HIS A 355 15.05 8.28 -7.16
C HIS A 355 15.76 6.95 -7.48
N PHE A 356 15.25 6.21 -8.46
CA PHE A 356 15.77 4.90 -8.83
C PHE A 356 17.18 4.97 -9.45
N ILE A 357 17.66 6.14 -9.88
CA ILE A 357 19.08 6.27 -10.27
C ILE A 357 20.02 6.10 -9.08
N ALA A 358 19.62 6.55 -7.90
CA ALA A 358 20.40 6.41 -6.67
C ALA A 358 20.13 5.04 -6.04
N THR A 359 18.87 4.72 -5.77
CA THR A 359 18.47 3.52 -5.01
C THR A 359 18.39 2.24 -5.86
N GLY A 360 18.25 2.37 -7.19
CA GLY A 360 18.25 1.26 -8.13
C GLY A 360 19.64 0.74 -8.51
N GLY A 361 20.68 1.14 -7.77
CA GLY A 361 22.04 0.60 -7.92
C GLY A 361 23.11 1.59 -8.41
N GLY A 362 22.75 2.83 -8.78
CA GLY A 362 23.75 3.81 -9.24
C GLY A 362 24.71 4.29 -8.15
N SER A 363 24.36 4.14 -6.87
CA SER A 363 25.21 4.41 -5.71
C SER A 363 26.04 3.20 -5.23
N ALA A 364 25.91 2.04 -5.89
CA ALA A 364 26.61 0.82 -5.50
C ALA A 364 28.08 0.84 -5.91
N LYS A 365 28.94 0.14 -5.16
CA LYS A 365 30.36 0.02 -5.48
C LYS A 365 30.59 -0.72 -6.80
N THR A 366 29.95 -1.87 -6.96
CA THR A 366 30.05 -2.73 -8.16
C THR A 366 28.68 -3.01 -8.77
N GLU A 367 28.66 -3.48 -10.02
CA GLU A 367 27.43 -3.95 -10.68
C GLU A 367 26.80 -5.12 -9.91
N TYR A 368 27.62 -6.03 -9.35
CA TYR A 368 27.11 -7.15 -8.57
C TYR A 368 26.48 -6.68 -7.25
N ASP A 369 27.06 -5.70 -6.57
CA ASP A 369 26.49 -5.12 -5.36
C ASP A 369 25.15 -4.42 -5.64
N ALA A 370 25.02 -3.78 -6.81
CA ALA A 370 23.75 -3.21 -7.27
C ALA A 370 22.68 -4.28 -7.47
N ARG A 371 23.00 -5.40 -8.15
CA ARG A 371 22.07 -6.51 -8.38
C ARG A 371 21.60 -7.14 -7.06
N VAL A 372 22.55 -7.52 -6.21
CA VAL A 372 22.27 -8.18 -4.94
C VAL A 372 21.48 -7.24 -4.03
N GLY A 373 21.93 -6.00 -3.86
CA GLY A 373 21.24 -5.02 -3.01
C GLY A 373 19.79 -4.80 -3.43
N LEU A 374 19.56 -4.51 -4.72
CA LEU A 374 18.23 -4.21 -5.21
C LEU A 374 17.29 -5.42 -5.12
N VAL A 375 17.75 -6.62 -5.49
CA VAL A 375 16.92 -7.84 -5.50
C VAL A 375 16.67 -8.37 -4.10
N VAL A 376 17.71 -8.51 -3.28
CA VAL A 376 17.57 -9.04 -1.90
C VAL A 376 16.75 -8.09 -1.04
N GLY A 377 16.97 -6.78 -1.16
CA GLY A 377 16.21 -5.77 -0.40
C GLY A 377 14.72 -5.83 -0.71
N ASN A 378 14.37 -5.97 -2.00
CA ASN A 378 12.98 -6.11 -2.42
C ASN A 378 12.37 -7.45 -2.00
N PHE A 379 13.09 -8.57 -2.07
CA PHE A 379 12.58 -9.86 -1.57
C PHE A 379 12.38 -9.88 -0.07
N LEU A 380 13.32 -9.32 0.70
CA LEU A 380 13.19 -9.18 2.16
C LEU A 380 11.92 -8.39 2.51
N LYS A 381 11.64 -7.32 1.76
CA LYS A 381 10.40 -6.57 1.86
C LYS A 381 9.17 -7.42 1.56
N ARG A 382 9.16 -8.19 0.45
CA ARG A 382 8.01 -9.05 0.09
C ARG A 382 7.74 -10.12 1.15
N PHE A 383 8.79 -10.68 1.72
CA PHE A 383 8.66 -11.61 2.83
C PHE A 383 8.06 -10.93 4.07
N CYS A 384 8.50 -9.71 4.41
CA CYS A 384 7.92 -8.92 5.51
C CYS A 384 6.43 -8.61 5.30
N THR A 385 6.01 -8.34 4.05
CA THR A 385 4.59 -8.09 3.72
C THR A 385 3.69 -9.26 4.12
N LEU A 386 4.16 -10.51 4.04
CA LEU A 386 3.39 -11.68 4.52
C LEU A 386 3.13 -11.63 6.03
N GLY A 387 4.12 -11.15 6.80
CA GLY A 387 3.95 -10.90 8.22
C GLY A 387 2.88 -9.83 8.49
N TRP A 388 2.84 -8.77 7.69
CA TRP A 388 1.81 -7.73 7.80
C TRP A 388 0.41 -8.24 7.45
N VAL A 389 0.29 -9.11 6.44
CA VAL A 389 -0.97 -9.80 6.12
C VAL A 389 -1.45 -10.59 7.34
N LEU A 390 -0.56 -11.36 7.99
CA LEU A 390 -0.90 -12.13 9.18
C LEU A 390 -1.32 -11.23 10.34
N THR A 391 -0.59 -10.14 10.61
CA THR A 391 -0.99 -9.15 11.62
C THR A 391 -2.36 -8.54 11.30
N ALA A 392 -2.67 -8.30 10.03
CA ALA A 392 -3.96 -7.76 9.62
C ALA A 392 -5.10 -8.77 9.77
N LEU A 393 -4.88 -10.06 9.54
CA LEU A 393 -5.85 -11.13 9.85
C LEU A 393 -6.10 -11.25 11.35
N ILE A 394 -5.04 -11.14 12.16
CA ILE A 394 -5.15 -11.07 13.62
C ILE A 394 -6.01 -9.87 14.02
N ALA A 395 -5.74 -8.69 13.44
CA ALA A 395 -6.52 -7.48 13.70
C ALA A 395 -7.99 -7.62 13.26
N ALA A 396 -8.24 -8.23 12.09
CA ALA A 396 -9.58 -8.53 11.60
C ALA A 396 -10.33 -9.51 12.52
N THR A 397 -9.60 -10.35 13.26
CA THR A 397 -10.20 -11.29 14.22
C THR A 397 -10.43 -10.64 15.59
N LEU A 398 -9.45 -9.90 16.12
CA LEU A 398 -9.54 -9.25 17.44
C LEU A 398 -10.45 -8.04 17.45
N TYR A 399 -10.47 -7.26 16.37
CA TYR A 399 -11.03 -5.90 16.34
C TYR A 399 -12.12 -5.71 15.29
N ALA A 400 -12.76 -6.81 14.84
CA ALA A 400 -13.84 -6.80 13.84
C ALA A 400 -15.01 -5.88 14.22
N ASP A 401 -15.23 -5.71 15.51
CA ASP A 401 -16.34 -4.99 16.13
C ASP A 401 -15.97 -3.57 16.58
N VAL A 402 -14.74 -3.10 16.26
CA VAL A 402 -14.32 -1.72 16.53
C VAL A 402 -14.90 -0.79 15.46
N PRO A 403 -15.85 0.12 15.80
CA PRO A 403 -16.55 0.92 14.80
C PRO A 403 -15.63 1.84 13.98
N ALA A 404 -14.57 2.37 14.59
CA ALA A 404 -13.58 3.20 13.92
C ALA A 404 -12.86 2.46 12.78
N LEU A 405 -12.51 1.18 12.98
CA LEU A 405 -11.83 0.37 11.95
C LEU A 405 -12.78 -0.04 10.82
N VAL A 406 -14.07 -0.23 11.13
CA VAL A 406 -15.09 -0.53 10.12
C VAL A 406 -15.32 0.70 9.21
N LYS A 407 -15.37 1.89 9.80
CA LYS A 407 -15.58 3.16 9.07
C LYS A 407 -14.33 3.59 8.31
N GLU A 408 -13.15 3.46 8.92
CA GLU A 408 -11.87 3.90 8.36
C GLU A 408 -10.81 2.79 8.49
N PRO A 409 -10.83 1.79 7.58
CA PRO A 409 -9.96 0.61 7.68
C PRO A 409 -8.46 0.93 7.59
N ASP A 410 -8.06 2.13 7.15
CA ASP A 410 -6.66 2.55 7.14
C ASP A 410 -6.05 2.62 8.54
N LEU A 411 -6.87 2.77 9.58
CA LEU A 411 -6.41 2.85 10.97
C LEU A 411 -5.97 1.47 11.52
N THR A 412 -6.26 0.38 10.81
CA THR A 412 -6.06 -1.00 11.27
C THR A 412 -4.64 -1.25 11.77
N TRP A 413 -3.64 -0.86 11.00
CA TRP A 413 -2.24 -1.12 11.34
C TRP A 413 -1.80 -0.38 12.60
N GLY A 414 -2.14 0.91 12.71
CA GLY A 414 -1.82 1.73 13.88
C GLY A 414 -2.55 1.25 15.13
N TYR A 415 -3.83 0.90 15.00
CA TYR A 415 -4.63 0.37 16.08
C TYR A 415 -4.09 -0.97 16.60
N ALA A 416 -3.79 -1.91 15.69
CA ALA A 416 -3.20 -3.19 16.06
C ALA A 416 -1.83 -3.02 16.74
N SER A 417 -0.98 -2.13 16.21
CA SER A 417 0.32 -1.82 16.81
C SER A 417 0.18 -1.24 18.21
N MET A 418 -0.79 -0.36 18.44
CA MET A 418 -1.05 0.26 19.72
C MET A 418 -1.56 -0.75 20.77
N GLN A 419 -2.46 -1.63 20.35
CA GLN A 419 -3.09 -2.60 21.25
C GLN A 419 -2.21 -3.81 21.56
N LEU A 420 -1.39 -4.26 20.60
CA LEU A 420 -0.56 -5.47 20.77
C LEU A 420 0.83 -5.17 21.35
N LEU A 421 1.44 -4.02 21.05
CA LEU A 421 2.76 -3.71 21.58
C LEU A 421 2.69 -3.20 23.02
N GLY A 422 3.69 -3.56 23.82
CA GLY A 422 3.86 -3.03 25.18
C GLY A 422 4.47 -1.62 25.20
N PRO A 423 4.49 -0.96 26.37
CA PRO A 423 5.17 0.33 26.57
C PRO A 423 6.63 0.30 26.09
N GLY A 424 7.09 1.39 25.47
CA GLY A 424 8.38 1.53 24.81
C GLY A 424 8.36 1.03 23.35
N PHE A 425 7.80 -0.16 23.10
CA PHE A 425 7.71 -0.71 21.74
C PHE A 425 6.69 0.04 20.86
N ARG A 426 5.63 0.61 21.44
CA ARG A 426 4.69 1.48 20.70
C ARG A 426 5.40 2.74 20.22
N GLY A 427 6.16 3.39 21.11
CA GLY A 427 7.02 4.52 20.78
C GLY A 427 8.05 4.19 19.71
N LEU A 428 8.71 3.02 19.81
CA LEU A 428 9.66 2.56 18.80
C LEU A 428 8.99 2.29 17.45
N MET A 429 7.79 1.71 17.42
CA MET A 429 7.04 1.48 16.18
C MET A 429 6.72 2.80 15.48
N LEU A 430 6.18 3.77 16.22
CA LEU A 430 5.91 5.10 15.68
C LEU A 430 7.21 5.77 15.19
N ALA A 431 8.30 5.64 15.94
CA ALA A 431 9.61 6.15 15.55
C ALA A 431 10.10 5.54 14.23
N CYS A 432 9.97 4.22 14.05
CA CYS A 432 10.41 3.51 12.85
C CYS A 432 9.57 3.88 11.63
N LEU A 433 8.27 4.08 11.79
CA LEU A 433 7.39 4.50 10.70
C LEU A 433 7.63 5.97 10.31
N LEU A 434 7.87 6.85 11.29
CA LEU A 434 8.33 8.20 11.03
C LEU A 434 9.68 8.18 10.29
N ALA A 435 10.63 7.35 10.74
CA ALA A 435 11.94 7.17 10.12
C ALA A 435 11.86 6.65 8.67
N ALA A 436 10.89 5.78 8.37
CA ALA A 436 10.67 5.26 7.02
C ALA A 436 10.20 6.36 6.05
N LEU A 437 9.23 7.18 6.51
CA LEU A 437 8.80 8.37 5.78
C LEU A 437 9.97 9.33 5.56
N MET A 438 10.73 9.54 6.62
CA MET A 438 11.87 10.43 6.67
C MET A 438 12.91 10.07 5.60
N SER A 439 13.41 8.85 5.60
CA SER A 439 14.40 8.42 4.61
C SER A 439 13.90 8.48 3.16
N SER A 440 12.62 8.13 2.94
CA SER A 440 12.01 8.21 1.61
C SER A 440 11.97 9.65 1.10
N VAL A 441 11.53 10.58 1.95
CA VAL A 441 11.46 12.00 1.62
C VAL A 441 12.86 12.60 1.48
N ASP A 442 13.85 12.18 2.27
CA ASP A 442 15.23 12.61 2.11
C ASP A 442 15.82 12.20 0.75
N ALA A 443 15.60 10.95 0.34
CA ALA A 443 16.04 10.48 -0.96
C ALA A 443 15.39 11.29 -2.09
N GLN A 444 14.10 11.62 -1.97
CA GLN A 444 13.38 12.48 -2.91
C GLN A 444 13.92 13.91 -2.92
N MET A 445 14.24 14.48 -1.75
CA MET A 445 14.82 15.82 -1.62
C MET A 445 16.21 15.88 -2.26
N VAL A 446 17.07 14.91 -1.96
CA VAL A 446 18.44 14.82 -2.50
C VAL A 446 18.40 14.61 -4.02
N VAL A 447 17.58 13.70 -4.52
CA VAL A 447 17.50 13.46 -5.97
C VAL A 447 16.81 14.63 -6.69
N GLY A 448 15.76 15.19 -6.09
CA GLY A 448 15.04 16.36 -6.62
C GLY A 448 15.94 17.59 -6.73
N ALA A 449 16.76 17.82 -5.71
CA ALA A 449 17.81 18.82 -5.73
C ALA A 449 18.77 18.63 -6.91
N GLY A 450 19.24 17.40 -7.15
CA GLY A 450 20.10 17.08 -8.28
C GLY A 450 19.43 17.39 -9.62
N LEU A 451 18.16 17.00 -9.79
CA LEU A 451 17.37 17.25 -11.00
C LEU A 451 17.24 18.74 -11.33
N ILE A 452 16.91 19.57 -10.33
CA ILE A 452 16.75 21.00 -10.54
C ILE A 452 18.10 21.66 -10.78
N VAL A 453 19.10 21.39 -9.95
CA VAL A 453 20.41 22.04 -10.06
C VAL A 453 21.07 21.69 -11.40
N ARG A 454 21.13 20.41 -11.76
CA ARG A 454 21.93 19.95 -12.91
C ARG A 454 21.22 20.07 -14.24
N ASN A 455 19.89 19.94 -14.28
CA ASN A 455 19.15 19.91 -15.54
C ASN A 455 18.30 21.16 -15.80
N LEU A 456 18.12 22.03 -14.80
CA LEU A 456 17.37 23.29 -14.95
C LEU A 456 18.25 24.50 -14.63
N TYR A 457 18.81 24.58 -13.43
CA TYR A 457 19.51 25.78 -12.95
C TYR A 457 20.81 26.06 -13.69
N VAL A 458 21.77 25.13 -13.65
CA VAL A 458 23.08 25.31 -14.29
C VAL A 458 22.95 25.46 -15.81
N PRO A 459 22.16 24.64 -16.54
CA PRO A 459 22.14 24.73 -18.00
C PRO A 459 21.39 25.94 -18.57
N PHE A 460 20.41 26.50 -17.85
CA PHE A 460 19.51 27.53 -18.38
C PHE A 460 19.52 28.85 -17.60
N LEU A 461 19.74 28.84 -16.28
CA LEU A 461 19.69 30.06 -15.45
C LEU A 461 21.10 30.59 -15.14
N ARG A 462 22.01 29.75 -14.66
CA ARG A 462 23.35 30.19 -14.22
C ARG A 462 24.47 29.16 -14.50
N PRO A 463 25.10 29.20 -15.69
CA PRO A 463 26.14 28.24 -16.08
C PRO A 463 27.41 28.24 -15.23
N GLN A 464 27.72 29.33 -14.53
CA GLN A 464 28.90 29.48 -13.68
C GLN A 464 28.55 29.42 -12.18
N ALA A 465 27.47 28.74 -11.81
CA ALA A 465 27.07 28.60 -10.40
C ALA A 465 28.15 27.88 -9.58
N SER A 466 28.45 28.40 -8.39
CA SER A 466 29.40 27.76 -7.46
C SER A 466 28.79 26.49 -6.84
N GLU A 467 29.63 25.58 -6.33
CA GLU A 467 29.14 24.38 -5.63
C GLU A 467 28.28 24.74 -4.42
N ARG A 468 28.66 25.78 -3.66
CA ARG A 468 27.90 26.26 -2.50
C ARG A 468 26.50 26.74 -2.89
N GLU A 469 26.39 27.44 -4.01
CA GLU A 469 25.12 27.90 -4.54
C GLU A 469 24.23 26.74 -5.01
N CYS A 470 24.83 25.76 -5.70
CA CYS A 470 24.16 24.53 -6.10
C CYS A 470 23.60 23.76 -4.90
N LEU A 471 24.38 23.63 -3.82
CA LEU A 471 23.92 22.98 -2.59
C LEU A 471 22.77 23.73 -1.92
N TRP A 472 22.82 25.07 -1.85
CA TRP A 472 21.73 25.88 -1.29
C TRP A 472 20.43 25.75 -2.09
N LEU A 473 20.51 25.82 -3.42
CA LEU A 473 19.34 25.62 -4.28
C LEU A 473 18.78 24.20 -4.17
N GLY A 474 19.66 23.21 -4.01
CA GLY A 474 19.25 21.84 -3.72
C GLY A 474 18.40 21.75 -2.45
N ARG A 475 18.83 22.39 -1.37
CA ARG A 475 18.07 22.45 -0.11
C ARG A 475 16.71 23.13 -0.27
N LEU A 476 16.64 24.25 -1.00
CA LEU A 476 15.38 24.92 -1.32
C LEU A 476 14.44 24.03 -2.13
N THR A 477 14.96 23.28 -3.09
CA THR A 477 14.18 22.31 -3.86
C THR A 477 13.57 21.24 -2.96
N GLY A 478 14.33 20.75 -1.97
CA GLY A 478 13.82 19.81 -0.97
C GLY A 478 12.63 20.38 -0.18
N VAL A 479 12.71 21.64 0.27
CA VAL A 479 11.61 22.33 0.94
C VAL A 479 10.36 22.39 0.05
N ILE A 480 10.53 22.72 -1.23
CA ILE A 480 9.43 22.78 -2.20
C ILE A 480 8.77 21.41 -2.38
N VAL A 481 9.57 20.34 -2.50
CA VAL A 481 9.05 18.97 -2.61
C VAL A 481 8.21 18.61 -1.39
N VAL A 482 8.72 18.85 -0.17
CA VAL A 482 8.00 18.54 1.07
C VAL A 482 6.71 19.36 1.22
N ALA A 483 6.77 20.66 0.92
CA ALA A 483 5.59 21.52 0.95
C ALA A 483 4.52 21.05 -0.06
N GLY A 484 4.94 20.65 -1.27
CA GLY A 484 4.06 20.08 -2.28
C GLY A 484 3.45 18.75 -1.82
N SER A 485 4.25 17.85 -1.25
CA SER A 485 3.75 16.57 -0.69
C SER A 485 2.71 16.79 0.40
N CYS A 486 2.93 17.76 1.30
CA CYS A 486 1.96 18.15 2.32
C CYS A 486 0.66 18.68 1.69
N PHE A 487 0.74 19.56 0.69
CA PHE A 487 -0.42 20.09 -0.03
C PHE A 487 -1.25 18.97 -0.70
N PHE A 488 -0.59 18.04 -1.40
CA PHE A 488 -1.26 16.91 -2.04
C PHE A 488 -1.87 15.95 -1.00
N ALA A 489 -1.21 15.74 0.13
CA ALA A 489 -1.70 14.84 1.19
C ALA A 489 -2.99 15.36 1.83
N LEU A 490 -3.10 16.69 1.96
CA LEU A 490 -4.29 17.36 2.48
C LEU A 490 -5.43 17.43 1.44
N THR A 491 -5.11 17.42 0.15
CA THR A 491 -6.10 17.51 -0.94
C THR A 491 -6.68 16.15 -1.31
N PHE A 492 -5.84 15.11 -1.36
CA PHE A 492 -6.22 13.74 -1.72
C PHE A 492 -5.94 12.82 -0.54
N TYR A 493 -6.85 12.72 0.44
CA TYR A 493 -6.60 11.99 1.69
C TYR A 493 -6.80 10.45 1.57
N ASP A 494 -7.37 9.97 0.47
CA ASP A 494 -7.50 8.52 0.21
C ASP A 494 -6.18 7.92 -0.26
N MET A 495 -5.67 6.93 0.49
CA MET A 495 -4.36 6.33 0.22
C MET A 495 -4.36 5.43 -1.02
N LEU A 496 -5.48 4.77 -1.33
CA LEU A 496 -5.58 3.94 -2.52
C LEU A 496 -5.63 4.81 -3.78
N GLU A 497 -6.35 5.94 -3.75
CA GLU A 497 -6.38 6.90 -4.87
C GLU A 497 -4.97 7.50 -5.12
N GLN A 498 -4.25 7.85 -4.05
CA GLN A 498 -2.86 8.28 -4.15
C GLN A 498 -1.95 7.19 -4.77
N LEU A 499 -2.09 5.94 -4.33
CA LEU A 499 -1.34 4.80 -4.87
C LEU A 499 -1.63 4.58 -6.36
N GLU A 500 -2.89 4.61 -6.78
CA GLU A 500 -3.28 4.45 -8.19
C GLU A 500 -2.67 5.53 -9.10
N LEU A 501 -2.50 6.76 -8.59
CA LEU A 501 -1.85 7.85 -9.34
C LEU A 501 -0.37 7.54 -9.65
N THR A 502 0.32 6.83 -8.75
CA THR A 502 1.72 6.43 -8.94
C THR A 502 1.92 5.40 -10.04
N PHE A 503 0.89 4.62 -10.39
CA PHE A 503 1.02 3.53 -11.37
C PHE A 503 1.16 4.02 -12.80
N TRP A 504 0.54 5.14 -13.14
CA TRP A 504 0.49 5.61 -14.52
C TRP A 504 1.20 6.94 -14.75
N PHE A 505 1.41 7.77 -13.71
CA PHE A 505 2.12 9.03 -13.85
C PHE A 505 3.54 8.85 -14.45
N PRO A 506 4.35 7.85 -14.02
CA PRO A 506 5.66 7.60 -14.62
C PRO A 506 5.65 7.19 -16.10
N LEU A 507 4.51 6.71 -16.62
CA LEU A 507 4.42 6.23 -18.01
C LEU A 507 4.68 7.35 -19.04
N VAL A 508 4.60 8.63 -18.65
CA VAL A 508 4.90 9.78 -19.52
C VAL A 508 6.30 9.69 -20.15
N PHE A 509 7.29 9.24 -19.38
CA PHE A 509 8.69 9.14 -19.83
C PHE A 509 9.16 7.71 -20.10
N ALA A 510 8.31 6.70 -19.82
CA ALA A 510 8.70 5.30 -19.91
C ALA A 510 9.07 4.86 -21.34
N ALA A 511 8.24 5.20 -22.34
CA ALA A 511 8.52 4.82 -23.73
C ALA A 511 9.81 5.45 -24.28
N PRO A 512 10.06 6.77 -24.10
CA PRO A 512 11.37 7.35 -24.41
C PRO A 512 12.53 6.67 -23.69
N PHE A 513 12.36 6.25 -22.44
CA PHE A 513 13.44 5.57 -21.73
C PHE A 513 13.72 4.18 -22.32
N TRP A 514 12.72 3.30 -22.36
CA TRP A 514 12.87 1.92 -22.81
C TRP A 514 13.35 1.80 -24.25
N ILE A 515 12.77 2.58 -25.16
CA ILE A 515 13.16 2.54 -26.57
C ILE A 515 14.54 3.19 -26.74
N GLY A 516 14.83 4.27 -26.00
CA GLY A 516 16.15 4.93 -26.02
C GLY A 516 17.28 4.00 -25.57
N MET A 517 17.06 3.19 -24.53
CA MET A 517 18.03 2.22 -24.00
C MET A 517 18.47 1.17 -25.03
N TYR A 518 17.63 0.81 -26.00
CA TYR A 518 17.88 -0.35 -26.88
C TYR A 518 17.81 -0.07 -28.38
N TRP A 519 17.37 1.10 -28.83
CA TRP A 519 17.21 1.37 -30.26
C TRP A 519 17.89 2.66 -30.71
N ARG A 520 18.88 2.55 -31.62
CA ARG A 520 19.61 3.71 -32.18
C ARG A 520 18.73 4.70 -32.91
N LYS A 521 17.66 4.24 -33.57
CA LYS A 521 16.78 5.12 -34.37
C LYS A 521 15.87 6.00 -33.52
N ALA A 522 15.75 5.76 -32.22
CA ALA A 522 14.98 6.63 -31.34
C ALA A 522 15.63 8.01 -31.25
N SER A 523 14.94 9.00 -31.82
CA SER A 523 15.41 10.38 -31.95
C SER A 523 14.88 11.27 -30.82
N GLY A 524 15.57 12.39 -30.57
CA GLY A 524 15.10 13.39 -29.60
C GLY A 524 13.75 14.02 -29.97
N ARG A 525 13.45 14.13 -31.27
CA ARG A 525 12.15 14.64 -31.75
C ARG A 525 11.02 13.66 -31.44
N ALA A 526 11.25 12.37 -31.67
CA ALA A 526 10.28 11.32 -31.34
C ALA A 526 9.99 11.25 -29.83
N ALA A 527 11.03 11.41 -29.00
CA ALA A 527 10.88 11.49 -27.55
C ALA A 527 9.96 12.66 -27.14
N TRP A 528 10.18 13.87 -27.69
CA TRP A 528 9.31 15.02 -27.45
C TRP A 528 7.87 14.81 -27.93
N THR A 529 7.67 14.27 -29.13
CA THR A 529 6.33 13.94 -29.66
C THR A 529 5.60 12.99 -28.71
N THR A 530 6.31 12.00 -28.17
CA THR A 530 5.74 11.03 -27.23
C THR A 530 5.39 11.67 -25.89
N VAL A 531 6.28 12.48 -25.30
CA VAL A 531 6.01 13.18 -24.04
C VAL A 531 4.81 14.13 -24.20
N ILE A 532 4.75 14.90 -25.29
CA ILE A 532 3.62 15.80 -25.57
C ILE A 532 2.33 15.00 -25.75
N TYR A 533 2.37 13.89 -26.49
CA TYR A 533 1.22 12.99 -26.62
C TYR A 533 0.73 12.52 -25.25
N CYS A 534 1.62 12.03 -24.38
CA CYS A 534 1.28 11.59 -23.03
C CYS A 534 0.66 12.72 -22.20
N LEU A 535 1.25 13.92 -22.20
CA LEU A 535 0.73 15.07 -21.47
C LEU A 535 -0.68 15.45 -21.95
N LEU A 536 -0.90 15.46 -23.27
CA LEU A 536 -2.19 15.77 -23.86
C LEU A 536 -3.24 14.70 -23.54
N PHE A 537 -2.95 13.43 -23.81
CA PHE A 537 -3.92 12.35 -23.68
C PHE A 537 -4.17 11.89 -22.25
N PHE A 538 -3.20 12.05 -21.33
CA PHE A 538 -3.37 11.60 -19.95
C PHE A 538 -3.90 12.70 -19.03
N PHE A 539 -3.61 13.97 -19.32
CA PHE A 539 -3.94 15.09 -18.43
C PHE A 539 -4.76 16.19 -19.11
N VAL A 540 -4.25 16.80 -20.19
CA VAL A 540 -4.85 18.03 -20.74
C VAL A 540 -6.23 17.77 -21.35
N ILE A 541 -6.37 16.81 -22.28
CA ILE A 541 -7.64 16.53 -22.93
C ILE A 541 -8.65 15.93 -21.93
N PRO A 542 -8.29 14.96 -21.06
CA PRO A 542 -9.19 14.49 -20.01
C PRO A 542 -9.77 15.58 -19.11
N TYR A 543 -8.97 16.58 -18.75
CA TYR A 543 -9.36 17.63 -17.81
C TYR A 543 -10.01 18.85 -18.48
N PHE A 544 -9.36 19.42 -19.51
CA PHE A 544 -9.81 20.64 -20.19
C PHE A 544 -10.77 20.37 -21.34
N GLY A 545 -10.70 19.21 -22.00
CA GLY A 545 -11.60 18.85 -23.11
C GLY A 545 -13.08 19.02 -22.74
N PRO A 546 -13.54 18.46 -21.60
CA PRO A 546 -14.91 18.67 -21.11
C PRO A 546 -15.27 20.10 -20.71
N GLN A 547 -14.28 20.98 -20.48
CA GLN A 547 -14.51 22.38 -20.11
C GLN A 547 -14.64 23.27 -21.35
N VAL A 548 -13.84 22.99 -22.38
CA VAL A 548 -13.87 23.71 -23.66
C VAL A 548 -15.05 23.26 -24.51
N PHE A 549 -15.30 21.95 -24.57
CA PHE A 549 -16.39 21.35 -25.35
C PHE A 549 -17.48 20.85 -24.40
N SER A 550 -18.33 21.77 -23.94
CA SER A 550 -19.42 21.45 -22.99
C SER A 550 -20.37 20.37 -23.52
N GLY A 551 -20.55 20.28 -24.85
CA GLY A 551 -21.36 19.23 -25.49
C GLY A 551 -20.86 17.80 -25.28
N LEU A 552 -19.58 17.60 -24.91
CA LEU A 552 -19.10 16.27 -24.52
C LEU A 552 -19.82 15.76 -23.28
N ARG A 553 -20.15 16.65 -22.33
CA ARG A 553 -20.74 16.25 -21.06
C ARG A 553 -22.21 15.86 -21.16
N THR A 554 -22.89 16.19 -22.27
CA THR A 554 -24.29 15.83 -22.52
C THR A 554 -24.45 14.76 -23.60
N ASN A 555 -23.33 14.32 -24.22
CA ASN A 555 -23.36 13.29 -25.24
C ASN A 555 -23.73 11.91 -24.64
N GLN A 556 -24.89 11.37 -25.03
CA GLN A 556 -25.42 10.10 -24.53
C GLN A 556 -24.51 8.89 -24.82
N ASP A 557 -23.75 8.91 -25.92
CA ASP A 557 -22.79 7.83 -26.24
C ASP A 557 -21.64 7.75 -25.21
N LEU A 558 -21.38 8.86 -24.50
CA LEU A 558 -20.38 8.93 -23.44
C LEU A 558 -21.00 8.71 -22.05
N MET A 559 -22.32 8.58 -21.95
CA MET A 559 -23.04 8.32 -20.68
C MET A 559 -23.16 6.82 -20.36
N THR A 560 -22.41 5.98 -21.07
CA THR A 560 -22.36 4.54 -20.76
C THR A 560 -21.79 4.30 -19.36
N ARG A 561 -22.48 3.43 -18.61
CA ARG A 561 -22.16 3.06 -17.24
C ARG A 561 -22.33 1.57 -17.05
N THR A 562 -21.58 1.00 -16.11
CA THR A 562 -21.94 -0.33 -15.59
C THR A 562 -23.26 -0.23 -14.82
N PRO A 563 -24.07 -1.29 -14.78
CA PRO A 563 -25.26 -1.31 -13.94
C PRO A 563 -24.88 -1.03 -12.48
N HIS A 564 -25.69 -0.24 -11.78
CA HIS A 564 -25.62 -0.17 -10.32
C HIS A 564 -26.24 -1.46 -9.82
N THR A 565 -25.52 -2.27 -9.05
CA THR A 565 -26.08 -3.56 -8.60
C THR A 565 -26.03 -3.65 -7.09
N VAL A 566 -27.17 -3.92 -6.48
CA VAL A 566 -27.29 -4.31 -5.08
C VAL A 566 -27.37 -5.83 -5.06
N THR A 567 -26.28 -6.48 -4.64
CA THR A 567 -26.27 -7.93 -4.48
C THR A 567 -26.53 -8.25 -3.01
N THR A 568 -27.66 -8.89 -2.74
CA THR A 568 -28.02 -9.41 -1.43
C THR A 568 -27.71 -10.89 -1.40
N THR A 569 -26.62 -11.25 -0.74
CA THR A 569 -26.23 -12.66 -0.51
C THR A 569 -26.61 -13.06 0.90
N GLN A 570 -27.35 -14.16 1.02
CA GLN A 570 -27.61 -14.85 2.27
C GLN A 570 -26.38 -15.67 2.67
N ALA A 571 -25.36 -14.96 3.15
CA ALA A 571 -24.13 -15.54 3.66
C ALA A 571 -24.37 -16.09 5.06
N VAL A 572 -23.81 -17.27 5.32
CA VAL A 572 -23.77 -17.83 6.67
C VAL A 572 -23.02 -16.86 7.58
N ALA A 573 -23.62 -16.49 8.71
CA ALA A 573 -23.01 -15.55 9.63
C ALA A 573 -21.71 -16.13 10.20
N SER A 574 -20.60 -15.40 10.06
CA SER A 574 -19.36 -15.70 10.78
C SER A 574 -19.45 -15.16 12.22
N LYS A 575 -18.67 -15.73 13.14
CA LYS A 575 -18.61 -15.25 14.54
C LYS A 575 -18.12 -13.80 14.62
N SER A 576 -17.18 -13.41 13.76
CA SER A 576 -16.75 -12.00 13.61
C SER A 576 -17.88 -11.08 13.16
N LEU A 577 -18.72 -11.51 12.21
CA LEU A 577 -19.89 -10.74 11.77
C LEU A 577 -20.94 -10.61 12.87
N LEU A 578 -21.17 -11.65 13.67
CA LEU A 578 -22.06 -11.58 14.83
C LEU A 578 -21.61 -10.50 15.83
N ARG A 579 -20.32 -10.48 16.18
CA ARG A 579 -19.79 -9.46 17.09
C ARG A 579 -20.00 -8.05 16.55
N ARG A 580 -19.68 -7.84 15.27
CA ARG A 580 -19.93 -6.57 14.60
C ARG A 580 -21.41 -6.17 14.65
N LYS A 581 -22.32 -7.07 14.30
CA LYS A 581 -23.78 -6.83 14.32
C LYS A 581 -24.30 -6.53 15.72
N LEU A 582 -23.78 -7.23 16.73
CA LEU A 582 -24.14 -6.99 18.12
C LEU A 582 -23.68 -5.59 18.57
N THR A 583 -22.48 -5.17 18.21
CA THR A 583 -21.97 -3.83 18.54
C THR A 583 -22.74 -2.73 17.82
N GLU A 584 -23.02 -2.91 16.52
CA GLU A 584 -23.90 -2.02 15.74
C GLU A 584 -25.28 -1.88 16.41
N ALA A 585 -25.91 -3.01 16.75
CA ALA A 585 -27.23 -3.01 17.40
C ALA A 585 -27.19 -2.34 18.79
N LYS A 586 -26.14 -2.57 19.59
CA LYS A 586 -25.97 -1.95 20.91
C LYS A 586 -25.78 -0.44 20.79
N ALA A 587 -25.06 0.05 19.78
CA ALA A 587 -24.86 1.47 19.56
C ALA A 587 -26.19 2.17 19.23
N VAL A 588 -26.96 1.60 18.28
CA VAL A 588 -28.29 2.09 17.91
C VAL A 588 -29.24 2.07 19.10
N TRP A 589 -29.25 0.97 19.86
CA TRP A 589 -30.02 0.85 21.10
C TRP A 589 -29.64 1.95 22.10
N THR A 590 -28.34 2.13 22.37
CA THR A 590 -27.87 3.13 23.34
C THR A 590 -28.28 4.56 22.93
N ALA A 591 -28.16 4.90 21.65
CA ALA A 591 -28.58 6.20 21.13
C ALA A 591 -30.09 6.42 21.26
N ALA A 592 -30.90 5.40 20.92
CA ALA A 592 -32.35 5.46 21.05
C ALA A 592 -32.84 5.52 22.52
N GLY A 593 -32.02 5.10 23.47
CA GLY A 593 -32.30 5.17 24.90
C GLY A 593 -32.01 6.53 25.55
N GLN A 594 -31.34 7.45 24.86
CA GLN A 594 -30.96 8.74 25.44
C GLN A 594 -32.19 9.61 25.73
N GLY A 595 -32.33 10.03 26.98
CA GLY A 595 -33.42 10.93 27.42
C GLY A 595 -34.74 10.24 27.76
N LEU A 596 -34.86 8.91 27.59
CA LEU A 596 -36.04 8.15 28.02
C LEU A 596 -36.07 7.99 29.54
N THR A 597 -37.27 8.09 30.14
CA THR A 597 -37.47 7.89 31.59
C THR A 597 -38.73 7.05 31.88
N GLY A 598 -38.76 6.39 33.03
CA GLY A 598 -39.93 5.64 33.49
C GLY A 598 -40.33 4.47 32.58
N PRO A 599 -41.64 4.24 32.31
CA PRO A 599 -42.14 3.07 31.58
C PRO A 599 -41.67 2.96 30.11
N GLU A 600 -41.17 4.05 29.53
CA GLU A 600 -40.60 4.08 28.18
C GLU A 600 -39.19 3.50 28.17
N LEU A 601 -38.41 3.77 29.21
CA LEU A 601 -37.08 3.20 29.39
C LEU A 601 -37.14 1.68 29.64
N ASP A 602 -38.13 1.21 30.40
CA ASP A 602 -38.32 -0.23 30.64
C ASP A 602 -38.67 -0.99 29.35
N ARG A 603 -39.54 -0.42 28.51
CA ARG A 603 -39.85 -0.97 27.18
C ARG A 603 -38.63 -0.95 26.26
N HIS A 604 -37.84 0.12 26.29
CA HIS A 604 -36.59 0.21 25.54
C HIS A 604 -35.55 -0.83 26.00
N ASN A 605 -35.42 -1.04 27.31
CA ASN A 605 -34.50 -2.03 27.89
C ASN A 605 -34.88 -3.48 27.56
N ALA A 606 -36.17 -3.77 27.33
CA ALA A 606 -36.62 -5.09 26.90
C ALA A 606 -36.10 -5.48 25.50
N GLY A 607 -35.82 -4.50 24.64
CA GLY A 607 -35.23 -4.68 23.31
C GLY A 607 -33.70 -4.64 23.29
N LYS A 608 -33.04 -4.82 24.43
CA LYS A 608 -31.58 -4.67 24.53
C LYS A 608 -30.86 -5.81 23.79
N PRO A 609 -30.01 -5.49 22.80
CA PRO A 609 -29.21 -6.51 22.11
C PRO A 609 -28.23 -7.20 23.07
N ARG A 610 -28.15 -8.52 23.02
CA ARG A 610 -27.32 -9.33 23.93
C ARG A 610 -26.66 -10.51 23.23
N SER A 611 -25.52 -10.93 23.76
CA SER A 611 -24.88 -12.20 23.39
C SER A 611 -25.49 -13.31 24.23
N ILE A 612 -25.91 -14.41 23.58
CA ILE A 612 -26.40 -15.63 24.25
C ILE A 612 -25.23 -16.61 24.43
N SER A 613 -24.43 -16.78 23.38
CA SER A 613 -23.24 -17.61 23.35
C SER A 613 -22.20 -17.00 22.37
N PRO A 614 -20.95 -17.48 22.33
CA PRO A 614 -19.97 -17.04 21.32
C PRO A 614 -20.43 -17.24 19.87
N GLU A 615 -21.39 -18.16 19.67
CA GLU A 615 -21.93 -18.52 18.36
C GLU A 615 -23.34 -17.97 18.16
N THR A 616 -23.93 -17.28 19.14
CA THR A 616 -25.35 -16.89 19.10
C THR A 616 -25.59 -15.54 19.75
N ILE A 617 -26.21 -14.62 19.01
CA ILE A 617 -26.62 -13.30 19.51
C ILE A 617 -28.14 -13.11 19.38
N GLU A 618 -28.67 -12.19 20.16
CA GLU A 618 -30.05 -11.73 20.07
C GLU A 618 -30.06 -10.23 19.81
N ILE A 619 -30.61 -9.83 18.67
CA ILE A 619 -30.63 -8.43 18.21
C ILE A 619 -32.05 -8.03 17.74
N PRO A 620 -32.41 -6.73 17.76
CA PRO A 620 -33.68 -6.27 17.22
C PRO A 620 -33.82 -6.56 15.72
N GLY A 621 -34.98 -7.08 15.32
CA GLY A 621 -35.38 -7.36 13.94
C GLY A 621 -36.79 -6.82 13.63
N PRO A 622 -37.32 -7.06 12.42
CA PRO A 622 -38.58 -6.48 11.94
C PRO A 622 -39.80 -6.86 12.79
N ASP A 623 -39.85 -8.09 13.29
CA ASP A 623 -40.97 -8.66 14.04
C ASP A 623 -40.68 -8.77 15.56
N GLY A 624 -39.65 -8.08 16.05
CA GLY A 624 -39.19 -8.16 17.45
C GLY A 624 -37.74 -8.64 17.56
N MET A 625 -37.34 -9.20 18.70
CA MET A 625 -35.98 -9.72 18.89
C MET A 625 -35.78 -10.97 18.01
N GLN A 626 -34.70 -11.00 17.24
CA GLN A 626 -34.28 -12.14 16.44
C GLN A 626 -33.01 -12.77 17.02
N VAL A 627 -32.94 -14.09 16.98
CA VAL A 627 -31.73 -14.86 17.32
C VAL A 627 -30.93 -15.10 16.04
N VAL A 628 -29.63 -14.82 16.08
CA VAL A 628 -28.69 -15.06 14.98
C VAL A 628 -27.57 -15.97 15.47
N GLU A 629 -27.42 -17.10 14.81
CA GLU A 629 -26.43 -18.15 15.10
C GLU A 629 -25.37 -18.26 13.99
N ALA A 630 -24.09 -18.29 14.37
CA ALA A 630 -22.96 -18.43 13.44
C ALA A 630 -22.96 -19.83 12.82
N GLY A 631 -22.54 -19.95 11.56
CA GLY A 631 -22.54 -21.25 10.86
C GLY A 631 -23.94 -21.74 10.41
N VAL A 632 -25.02 -21.23 11.02
CA VAL A 632 -26.40 -21.68 10.78
C VAL A 632 -27.27 -20.59 10.17
N THR A 633 -27.31 -19.41 10.80
CA THR A 633 -28.17 -18.31 10.37
C THR A 633 -27.55 -17.62 9.18
N ARG A 634 -28.31 -17.57 8.08
CA ARG A 634 -27.93 -16.78 6.92
C ARG A 634 -28.47 -15.37 7.08
N LEU A 635 -27.57 -14.40 7.16
CA LEU A 635 -27.95 -13.00 7.19
C LEU A 635 -27.83 -12.41 5.79
N PRO A 636 -28.72 -11.47 5.41
CA PRO A 636 -28.55 -10.71 4.19
C PRO A 636 -27.29 -9.85 4.32
N SER A 637 -26.27 -10.20 3.55
CA SER A 637 -25.12 -9.37 3.30
C SER A 637 -25.40 -8.57 2.03
N VAL A 638 -25.61 -7.26 2.19
CA VAL A 638 -25.87 -6.36 1.07
C VAL A 638 -24.55 -5.79 0.59
N LYS A 639 -24.16 -6.16 -0.62
CA LYS A 639 -23.02 -5.59 -1.33
C LYS A 639 -23.52 -4.66 -2.43
N THR A 640 -23.35 -3.37 -2.20
CA THR A 640 -23.68 -2.35 -3.20
C THR A 640 -22.49 -2.09 -4.11
N SER A 641 -22.59 -2.52 -5.36
CA SER A 641 -21.66 -2.11 -6.41
C SER A 641 -22.22 -0.87 -7.10
N LYS A 642 -21.66 0.30 -6.74
CA LYS A 642 -22.03 1.56 -7.40
C LYS A 642 -21.72 1.47 -8.90
N SER A 643 -22.65 1.95 -9.73
CA SER A 643 -22.43 2.10 -11.17
C SER A 643 -21.16 2.89 -11.43
N ASN A 644 -20.21 2.31 -12.14
CA ASN A 644 -19.04 3.04 -12.60
C ASN A 644 -19.36 3.66 -13.94
N SER A 645 -19.12 4.97 -14.04
CA SER A 645 -19.08 5.61 -15.35
C SER A 645 -17.87 5.07 -16.11
N ILE A 646 -18.10 4.67 -17.36
CA ILE A 646 -17.07 4.11 -18.23
C ILE A 646 -16.17 5.24 -18.74
N PHE A 647 -16.76 6.32 -19.25
CA PHE A 647 -16.02 7.40 -19.87
C PHE A 647 -15.82 8.64 -18.97
N TRP A 648 -16.48 8.74 -17.83
CA TRP A 648 -16.36 9.87 -16.91
C TRP A 648 -15.88 9.45 -15.52
N LYS A 649 -15.51 10.43 -14.68
CA LYS A 649 -15.28 10.19 -13.24
C LYS A 649 -16.59 9.78 -12.58
N SER A 650 -17.67 10.51 -12.87
CA SER A 650 -19.03 10.20 -12.44
C SER A 650 -20.03 10.62 -13.52
N ILE A 651 -21.21 10.02 -13.50
CA ILE A 651 -22.36 10.46 -14.28
C ILE A 651 -23.48 10.73 -13.29
N SER A 652 -24.11 11.89 -13.41
CA SER A 652 -25.22 12.34 -12.59
C SER A 652 -26.41 12.73 -13.47
N PRO A 653 -27.65 12.61 -12.97
CA PRO A 653 -28.80 13.15 -13.65
C PRO A 653 -28.76 14.68 -13.59
N VAL A 654 -29.21 15.35 -14.66
CA VAL A 654 -29.32 16.81 -14.71
C VAL A 654 -30.29 17.29 -13.63
N ASP A 655 -31.41 16.58 -13.47
CA ASP A 655 -32.30 16.74 -12.33
C ASP A 655 -31.84 15.87 -11.16
N LYS A 656 -31.29 16.53 -10.13
CA LYS A 656 -30.77 15.86 -8.92
C LYS A 656 -31.85 15.24 -8.04
N SER A 657 -33.13 15.52 -8.28
CA SER A 657 -34.24 14.89 -7.55
C SER A 657 -34.50 13.45 -8.02
N VAL A 658 -34.02 13.08 -9.22
CA VAL A 658 -34.21 11.74 -9.80
C VAL A 658 -33.26 10.73 -9.14
N THR A 659 -33.85 9.68 -8.56
CA THR A 659 -33.12 8.60 -7.91
C THR A 659 -33.10 7.34 -8.77
N LEU A 660 -32.19 6.42 -8.43
CA LEU A 660 -32.11 5.11 -9.07
C LEU A 660 -33.32 4.26 -8.67
N ALA A 661 -33.94 3.58 -9.63
CA ALA A 661 -35.00 2.60 -9.41
C ALA A 661 -34.48 1.19 -9.73
N VAL A 662 -35.04 0.17 -9.08
CA VAL A 662 -34.76 -1.23 -9.42
C VAL A 662 -35.41 -1.54 -10.77
N VAL A 663 -34.61 -1.95 -11.75
CA VAL A 663 -35.04 -2.21 -13.13
C VAL A 663 -35.00 -3.70 -13.47
N ASP A 664 -34.11 -4.46 -12.84
CA ASP A 664 -34.03 -5.91 -13.00
C ASP A 664 -33.64 -6.57 -11.67
N THR A 665 -34.15 -7.79 -11.44
CA THR A 665 -33.83 -8.61 -10.27
C THR A 665 -33.45 -10.00 -10.75
N THR A 666 -32.16 -10.29 -10.75
CA THR A 666 -31.60 -11.58 -11.18
C THR A 666 -31.30 -12.44 -9.95
N GLN A 667 -31.81 -13.68 -9.93
CA GLN A 667 -31.39 -14.70 -8.96
C GLN A 667 -30.09 -15.34 -9.44
N VAL A 668 -28.98 -15.07 -8.76
CA VAL A 668 -27.63 -15.55 -9.14
C VAL A 668 -27.45 -17.00 -8.70
N ASP A 669 -27.90 -17.31 -7.49
CA ASP A 669 -27.97 -18.65 -6.92
C ASP A 669 -29.13 -18.70 -5.90
N GLU A 670 -29.30 -19.85 -5.25
CA GLU A 670 -30.39 -20.08 -4.28
C GLU A 670 -30.40 -19.07 -3.11
N HIS A 671 -29.25 -18.46 -2.81
CA HIS A 671 -29.02 -17.58 -1.67
C HIS A 671 -28.62 -16.16 -2.06
N THR A 672 -28.40 -15.88 -3.35
CA THR A 672 -27.90 -14.59 -3.83
C THR A 672 -28.87 -14.00 -4.83
N VAL A 673 -29.43 -12.85 -4.46
CA VAL A 673 -30.26 -12.01 -5.34
C VAL A 673 -29.45 -10.79 -5.73
N ARG A 674 -29.46 -10.45 -7.02
CA ARG A 674 -28.83 -9.24 -7.56
C ARG A 674 -29.90 -8.35 -8.15
N GLU A 675 -30.12 -7.20 -7.55
CA GLU A 675 -30.95 -6.14 -8.08
C GLU A 675 -30.08 -5.17 -8.89
N THR A 676 -30.47 -4.92 -10.13
CA THR A 676 -29.88 -3.91 -11.00
C THR A 676 -30.71 -2.64 -10.91
N LEU A 677 -30.09 -1.57 -10.43
CA LEU A 677 -30.68 -0.24 -10.38
C LEU A 677 -30.20 0.61 -11.55
N ALA A 678 -31.13 1.35 -12.14
CA ALA A 678 -30.86 2.33 -13.18
C ALA A 678 -31.75 3.56 -12.99
N TYR A 679 -31.41 4.64 -13.69
CA TYR A 679 -32.29 5.81 -13.74
C TYR A 679 -33.49 5.49 -14.65
N PRO A 680 -34.66 6.07 -14.38
CA PRO A 680 -35.82 5.94 -15.27
C PRO A 680 -35.47 6.26 -16.72
N GLU A 681 -36.10 5.56 -17.67
CA GLU A 681 -35.91 5.83 -19.09
C GLU A 681 -36.23 7.31 -19.42
N GLY A 682 -35.41 7.92 -20.27
CA GLY A 682 -35.55 9.34 -20.64
C GLY A 682 -34.91 10.33 -19.66
N THR A 683 -34.28 9.88 -18.56
CA THR A 683 -33.52 10.76 -17.67
C THR A 683 -32.32 11.35 -18.41
N GLU A 684 -32.24 12.68 -18.51
CA GLU A 684 -31.06 13.35 -19.05
C GLU A 684 -29.88 13.21 -18.08
N LEU A 685 -28.81 12.57 -18.56
CA LEU A 685 -27.57 12.36 -17.82
C LEU A 685 -26.48 13.31 -18.29
N HIS A 686 -25.61 13.68 -17.37
CA HIS A 686 -24.48 14.53 -17.62
C HIS A 686 -23.20 13.97 -16.98
N GLY A 687 -22.09 14.05 -17.71
CA GLY A 687 -20.77 13.60 -17.27
C GLY A 687 -20.06 14.62 -16.38
N GLU A 688 -19.55 14.18 -15.23
CA GLU A 688 -18.82 15.00 -14.27
C GLU A 688 -17.36 14.55 -14.13
N GLY A 689 -16.48 15.54 -13.89
CA GLY A 689 -15.04 15.33 -13.71
C GLY A 689 -14.28 15.04 -15.00
N ASN A 690 -13.22 14.26 -14.89
CA ASN A 690 -12.30 13.98 -15.98
C ASN A 690 -12.85 12.93 -16.94
N LEU A 691 -12.61 13.13 -18.24
CA LEU A 691 -12.93 12.18 -19.30
C LEU A 691 -11.87 11.08 -19.40
N LYS A 692 -12.30 9.82 -19.34
CA LYS A 692 -11.47 8.60 -19.44
C LYS A 692 -11.23 8.22 -20.90
N LEU A 693 -10.47 9.04 -21.62
CA LEU A 693 -10.14 8.83 -23.04
C LEU A 693 -9.53 7.45 -23.33
N ASN A 694 -8.76 6.93 -22.39
CA ASN A 694 -8.12 5.63 -22.49
C ASN A 694 -9.11 4.47 -22.71
N LEU A 695 -10.36 4.59 -22.25
CA LEU A 695 -11.36 3.55 -22.49
C LEU A 695 -12.09 3.71 -23.84
N MET A 696 -12.05 4.90 -24.44
CA MET A 696 -12.68 5.16 -25.75
C MET A 696 -11.99 4.39 -26.89
N PHE A 697 -10.72 3.99 -26.72
CA PHE A 697 -10.00 3.16 -27.69
C PHE A 697 -10.66 1.80 -27.94
N TYR A 698 -11.51 1.33 -27.03
CA TYR A 698 -12.19 0.05 -27.16
C TYR A 698 -13.55 0.14 -27.83
N GLN A 699 -14.13 1.34 -28.01
CA GLN A 699 -15.41 1.50 -28.70
C GLN A 699 -15.38 0.96 -30.14
N PRO A 700 -14.36 1.28 -30.97
CA PRO A 700 -14.28 0.73 -32.34
C PRO A 700 -14.05 -0.78 -32.38
N LEU A 701 -13.57 -1.38 -31.28
CA LEU A 701 -13.29 -2.80 -31.18
C LEU A 701 -14.53 -3.63 -30.77
N GLY A 702 -15.66 -2.97 -30.47
CA GLY A 702 -16.90 -3.64 -30.08
C GLY A 702 -16.82 -4.34 -28.72
N ILE A 703 -15.87 -3.99 -27.86
CA ILE A 703 -15.75 -4.56 -26.51
C ILE A 703 -16.85 -3.96 -25.64
N ASP A 704 -17.71 -4.82 -25.09
CA ASP A 704 -18.71 -4.41 -24.11
C ASP A 704 -18.05 -4.07 -22.77
N LEU A 705 -17.80 -2.77 -22.58
CA LEU A 705 -17.23 -2.21 -21.36
C LEU A 705 -18.26 -2.16 -20.21
N ALA A 706 -19.57 -2.13 -20.50
CA ALA A 706 -20.61 -2.03 -19.48
C ALA A 706 -20.79 -3.34 -18.70
N ALA A 707 -20.47 -4.47 -19.34
CA ALA A 707 -20.46 -5.79 -18.72
C ALA A 707 -19.23 -6.06 -17.83
N GLN A 708 -18.20 -5.21 -17.86
CA GLN A 708 -16.94 -5.45 -17.14
C GLN A 708 -17.03 -5.03 -15.67
N SER A 709 -16.32 -5.77 -14.80
CA SER A 709 -16.17 -5.37 -13.39
C SER A 709 -15.31 -4.10 -13.27
N LYS A 710 -15.45 -3.36 -12.16
CA LYS A 710 -14.64 -2.16 -11.87
C LYS A 710 -13.13 -2.43 -12.01
N SER A 711 -12.67 -3.55 -11.44
CA SER A 711 -11.27 -3.98 -11.50
C SER A 711 -10.82 -4.23 -12.94
N SER A 712 -11.67 -4.87 -13.75
CA SER A 712 -11.38 -5.12 -15.18
C SER A 712 -11.36 -3.83 -16.00
N LEU A 713 -12.28 -2.89 -15.73
CA LEU A 713 -12.26 -1.56 -16.36
C LEU A 713 -10.99 -0.77 -16.02
N ASN A 714 -10.54 -0.83 -14.76
CA ASN A 714 -9.26 -0.23 -14.36
C ASN A 714 -8.08 -0.88 -15.11
N ALA A 715 -8.08 -2.21 -15.26
CA ALA A 715 -7.08 -2.95 -16.03
C ALA A 715 -7.04 -2.53 -17.50
N LEU A 716 -8.20 -2.55 -18.17
CA LEU A 716 -8.37 -2.12 -19.56
C LEU A 716 -7.97 -0.66 -19.73
N GLY A 717 -8.23 0.18 -18.73
CA GLY A 717 -7.85 1.58 -18.74
C GLY A 717 -6.33 1.82 -18.72
N LEU A 718 -5.55 0.92 -18.11
CA LEU A 718 -4.09 1.02 -18.07
C LEU A 718 -3.43 0.60 -19.38
N VAL A 719 -3.98 -0.39 -20.10
CA VAL A 719 -3.35 -0.95 -21.31
C VAL A 719 -3.02 0.10 -22.37
N PRO A 720 -3.93 1.03 -22.76
CA PRO A 720 -3.60 2.08 -23.73
C PRO A 720 -2.59 3.08 -23.20
N LYS A 721 -2.58 3.36 -21.88
CA LYS A 721 -1.57 4.22 -21.25
C LYS A 721 -0.17 3.59 -21.31
N ILE A 722 -0.07 2.26 -21.34
CA ILE A 722 1.19 1.55 -21.50
C ILE A 722 1.57 1.46 -22.98
N MET A 723 0.67 0.98 -23.84
CA MET A 723 1.00 0.61 -25.22
C MET A 723 1.13 1.81 -26.16
N MET A 724 0.24 2.81 -26.05
CA MET A 724 0.21 3.92 -27.01
C MET A 724 1.47 4.79 -27.00
N PRO A 725 2.07 5.14 -25.85
CA PRO A 725 3.34 5.87 -25.84
C PRO A 725 4.45 5.14 -26.59
N PHE A 726 4.54 3.82 -26.50
CA PHE A 726 5.52 3.03 -27.25
C PHE A 726 5.24 3.07 -28.75
N LEU A 727 3.97 2.92 -29.15
CA LEU A 727 3.58 3.00 -30.57
C LEU A 727 3.90 4.38 -31.15
N VAL A 728 3.53 5.46 -30.45
CA VAL A 728 3.84 6.84 -30.85
C VAL A 728 5.34 7.05 -30.96
N MET A 729 6.11 6.58 -29.98
CA MET A 729 7.57 6.69 -30.01
C MET A 729 8.18 5.93 -31.20
N ILE A 730 7.70 4.72 -31.50
CA ILE A 730 8.18 3.92 -32.63
C ILE A 730 7.87 4.63 -33.96
N VAL A 731 6.62 5.01 -34.18
CA VAL A 731 6.17 5.67 -35.43
C VAL A 731 6.90 7.00 -35.61
N ALA A 732 6.96 7.85 -34.58
CA ALA A 732 7.66 9.12 -34.65
C ALA A 732 9.17 8.93 -34.90
N SER A 733 9.79 7.89 -34.35
CA SER A 733 11.21 7.58 -34.59
C SER A 733 11.48 7.15 -36.04
N LEU A 734 10.53 6.48 -36.70
CA LEU A 734 10.64 6.12 -38.12
C LEU A 734 10.51 7.35 -39.04
N LEU A 735 9.77 8.37 -38.61
CA LEU A 735 9.51 9.59 -39.39
C LEU A 735 10.55 10.71 -39.13
N THR A 736 11.42 10.56 -38.14
CA THR A 736 12.36 11.60 -37.71
C THR A 736 13.80 11.21 -37.99
N ARG A 737 14.67 12.23 -38.12
CA ARG A 737 16.11 12.00 -38.30
C ARG A 737 16.73 11.47 -37.01
N LYS A 738 17.58 10.44 -37.13
CA LYS A 738 18.38 9.93 -36.01
C LYS A 738 19.34 10.98 -35.46
N ASN A 739 19.71 10.80 -34.20
CA ASN A 739 20.72 11.58 -33.49
C ASN A 739 22.13 11.36 -34.08
N SER A 740 23.12 12.12 -33.63
CA SER A 740 24.50 12.01 -34.15
C SER A 740 25.08 10.62 -33.88
N GLU A 741 25.77 10.04 -34.86
CA GLU A 741 26.39 8.71 -34.68
C GLU A 741 27.45 8.76 -33.58
N GLU A 742 28.22 9.85 -33.47
CA GLU A 742 29.21 10.03 -32.42
C GLU A 742 28.60 9.97 -31.01
N ALA A 743 27.49 10.67 -30.77
CA ALA A 743 26.81 10.62 -29.47
C ALA A 743 26.22 9.23 -29.19
N LEU A 744 25.64 8.58 -30.20
CA LEU A 744 25.08 7.23 -30.06
C LEU A 744 26.18 6.20 -29.79
N ASP A 745 27.29 6.24 -30.53
CA ASP A 745 28.43 5.34 -30.35
C ASP A 745 29.00 5.48 -28.93
N ARG A 746 29.23 6.72 -28.49
CA ARG A 746 29.70 7.01 -27.13
C ARG A 746 28.72 6.50 -26.06
N TYR A 747 27.43 6.79 -26.22
CA TYR A 747 26.41 6.33 -25.28
C TYR A 747 26.34 4.80 -25.18
N TYR A 748 26.21 4.11 -26.30
CA TYR A 748 26.07 2.65 -26.31
C TYR A 748 27.35 1.95 -25.90
N ALA A 749 28.52 2.53 -26.18
CA ALA A 749 29.78 2.05 -25.64
C ALA A 749 29.79 2.10 -24.11
N LYS A 750 29.44 3.26 -23.53
CA LYS A 750 29.37 3.42 -22.08
C LYS A 750 28.42 2.42 -21.41
N MET A 751 27.24 2.21 -21.99
CA MET A 751 26.22 1.30 -21.44
C MET A 751 26.59 -0.20 -21.53
N LYS A 752 27.58 -0.54 -22.37
CA LYS A 752 28.09 -1.91 -22.51
C LYS A 752 29.39 -2.15 -21.76
N THR A 753 30.12 -1.09 -21.40
CA THR A 753 31.36 -1.19 -20.63
C THR A 753 31.06 -1.47 -19.15
N PRO A 754 31.46 -2.65 -18.63
CA PRO A 754 31.31 -2.96 -17.23
C PRO A 754 32.06 -1.96 -16.35
N VAL A 755 31.47 -1.66 -15.20
CA VAL A 755 32.01 -0.68 -14.27
C VAL A 755 33.10 -1.29 -13.39
N ASP A 756 34.24 -0.58 -13.28
CA ASP A 756 35.28 -0.93 -12.31
C ASP A 756 35.07 -0.16 -10.98
N PRO A 757 35.21 -0.82 -9.80
CA PRO A 757 35.18 -0.13 -8.52
C PRO A 757 36.36 0.82 -8.29
N ASP A 758 37.49 0.68 -8.99
CA ASP A 758 38.56 1.68 -9.03
C ASP A 758 38.24 2.78 -10.06
N PRO A 759 38.04 4.06 -9.64
CA PRO A 759 37.68 5.14 -10.55
C PRO A 759 38.68 5.37 -11.70
N GLU A 760 39.98 5.19 -11.45
CA GLU A 760 40.99 5.39 -12.49
C GLU A 760 40.98 4.25 -13.51
N ALA A 761 40.84 3.01 -13.05
CA ALA A 761 40.68 1.86 -13.93
C ALA A 761 39.38 1.93 -14.74
N ASP A 762 38.28 2.38 -14.14
CA ASP A 762 36.99 2.58 -14.82
C ASP A 762 37.12 3.62 -15.94
N ALA A 763 37.76 4.76 -15.65
CA ALA A 763 38.00 5.80 -16.65
C ALA A 763 38.85 5.29 -17.82
N ARG A 764 39.94 4.55 -17.55
CA ARG A 764 40.77 3.95 -18.61
C ARG A 764 40.00 2.96 -19.47
N LYS A 765 39.17 2.10 -18.86
CA LYS A 765 38.31 1.14 -19.59
C LYS A 765 37.28 1.85 -20.46
N LEU A 766 36.72 2.94 -19.97
CA LEU A 766 35.72 3.71 -20.70
C LEU A 766 36.32 4.44 -21.90
N GLU A 767 37.48 5.09 -21.72
CA GLU A 767 38.22 5.72 -22.81
C GLU A 767 38.65 4.71 -23.88
N ALA A 768 39.09 3.50 -23.47
CA ALA A 768 39.40 2.43 -24.40
C ALA A 768 38.17 1.97 -25.20
N ALA A 769 36.99 1.91 -24.57
CA ALA A 769 35.75 1.57 -25.24
C ALA A 769 35.26 2.66 -26.20
N TYR A 770 35.53 3.93 -25.89
CA TYR A 770 35.25 5.05 -26.80
C TYR A 770 36.19 5.06 -28.01
N ALA A 771 37.46 4.69 -27.82
CA ALA A 771 38.45 4.62 -28.90
C ALA A 771 38.17 3.49 -29.90
N ASP A 772 37.58 2.37 -29.45
CA ASP A 772 37.20 1.24 -30.31
C ASP A 772 35.72 0.83 -30.17
N PRO A 773 34.82 1.47 -30.92
CA PRO A 773 33.39 1.12 -30.93
C PRO A 773 33.11 -0.32 -31.42
N SER A 774 34.04 -0.99 -32.11
CA SER A 774 33.83 -2.35 -32.61
C SER A 774 33.72 -3.38 -31.48
N THR A 775 34.34 -3.10 -30.33
CA THR A 775 34.20 -3.90 -29.11
C THR A 775 32.75 -4.04 -28.67
N CYS A 776 31.93 -3.03 -28.95
CA CYS A 776 30.52 -2.95 -28.58
C CYS A 776 29.59 -3.75 -29.50
N GLU A 777 30.02 -4.09 -30.71
CA GLU A 777 29.28 -4.96 -31.63
C GLU A 777 29.33 -6.44 -31.19
N ARG A 778 30.47 -6.89 -30.66
CA ARG A 778 30.68 -8.29 -30.25
C ARG A 778 29.72 -8.77 -29.15
N VAL A 779 29.35 -7.85 -28.26
CA VAL A 779 28.42 -8.09 -27.13
C VAL A 779 26.95 -7.99 -27.54
N LYS A 780 26.63 -7.50 -28.75
CA LYS A 780 25.24 -7.44 -29.22
C LYS A 780 24.67 -8.83 -29.45
N LEU A 781 23.39 -8.97 -29.15
CA LEU A 781 22.58 -10.13 -29.52
C LEU A 781 22.37 -10.20 -31.05
N LEU A 782 22.18 -9.05 -31.69
CA LEU A 782 21.96 -8.91 -33.13
C LEU A 782 23.04 -7.98 -33.75
N PRO A 783 24.24 -8.51 -34.07
CA PRO A 783 25.32 -7.73 -34.67
C PRO A 783 24.89 -7.07 -36.00
N GLY A 784 25.35 -5.85 -36.26
CA GLY A 784 25.02 -5.10 -37.48
C GLY A 784 23.58 -4.53 -37.52
N SER A 785 22.77 -4.78 -36.50
CA SER A 785 21.44 -4.17 -36.37
C SER A 785 21.49 -2.84 -35.61
N SER A 786 20.48 -1.99 -35.82
CA SER A 786 20.27 -0.77 -35.02
C SER A 786 19.78 -1.03 -33.58
N LEU A 787 19.56 -2.31 -33.24
CA LEU A 787 19.14 -2.73 -31.91
C LEU A 787 20.37 -3.04 -31.06
N GLU A 788 20.31 -2.63 -29.80
CA GLU A 788 21.44 -2.56 -28.88
C GLU A 788 21.31 -3.56 -27.72
N PHE A 789 20.44 -4.56 -27.88
CA PHE A 789 20.29 -5.67 -26.93
C PHE A 789 21.61 -6.42 -26.78
N GLN A 790 22.01 -6.64 -25.52
CA GLN A 790 23.21 -7.42 -25.18
C GLN A 790 22.86 -8.91 -25.10
N LYS A 791 23.83 -9.78 -25.41
CA LYS A 791 23.70 -11.22 -25.12
C LYS A 791 23.59 -11.41 -23.60
N PRO A 792 22.57 -12.12 -23.10
CA PRO A 792 22.46 -12.37 -21.67
C PRO A 792 23.66 -13.22 -21.22
N THR A 793 24.30 -12.80 -20.13
CA THR A 793 25.37 -13.58 -19.51
C THR A 793 24.79 -14.73 -18.70
N THR A 794 25.60 -15.73 -18.35
CA THR A 794 25.17 -16.81 -17.44
C THR A 794 24.70 -16.24 -16.11
N GLU A 795 25.34 -15.17 -15.61
CA GLU A 795 24.95 -14.49 -14.38
C GLU A 795 23.56 -13.81 -14.50
N ASP A 796 23.25 -13.22 -15.66
CA ASP A 796 21.93 -12.65 -15.93
C ASP A 796 20.83 -13.72 -15.89
N VAL A 797 21.05 -14.83 -16.60
CA VAL A 797 20.07 -15.91 -16.72
C VAL A 797 19.87 -16.61 -15.38
N VAL A 798 20.96 -17.01 -14.71
CA VAL A 798 20.89 -17.72 -13.43
C VAL A 798 20.26 -16.85 -12.35
N GLY A 799 20.66 -15.58 -12.23
CA GLY A 799 20.09 -14.70 -11.21
C GLY A 799 18.63 -14.34 -11.47
N PHE A 800 18.22 -14.19 -12.74
CA PHE A 800 16.80 -14.03 -13.10
C PHE A 800 15.98 -15.27 -12.74
N ILE A 801 16.45 -16.47 -13.10
CA ILE A 801 15.76 -17.73 -12.78
C ILE A 801 15.65 -17.92 -11.26
N ILE A 802 16.74 -17.71 -10.51
CA ILE A 802 16.72 -17.78 -9.04
C ILE A 802 15.69 -16.80 -8.48
N SER A 803 15.66 -15.56 -8.98
CA SER A 803 14.69 -14.56 -8.54
C SER A 803 13.25 -15.01 -8.80
N VAL A 804 12.96 -15.57 -9.98
CA VAL A 804 11.63 -16.14 -10.30
C VAL A 804 11.27 -17.29 -9.35
N VAL A 805 12.22 -18.19 -9.05
CA VAL A 805 12.01 -19.29 -8.09
C VAL A 805 11.67 -18.74 -6.70
N VAL A 806 12.36 -17.69 -6.25
CA VAL A 806 12.07 -17.02 -4.97
C VAL A 806 10.67 -16.39 -4.98
N CYS A 807 10.22 -15.81 -6.10
CA CYS A 807 8.83 -15.34 -6.22
C CYS A 807 7.81 -16.45 -5.96
N PHE A 808 7.99 -17.60 -6.61
CA PHE A 808 7.10 -18.76 -6.39
C PHE A 808 7.22 -19.34 -4.98
N ALA A 809 8.41 -19.30 -4.37
CA ALA A 809 8.60 -19.72 -2.99
C ALA A 809 7.83 -18.81 -2.00
N ILE A 810 7.84 -17.50 -2.22
CA ILE A 810 7.08 -16.54 -1.41
C ILE A 810 5.57 -16.77 -1.57
N ILE A 811 5.09 -16.98 -2.80
CA ILE A 811 3.67 -17.31 -3.05
C ILE A 811 3.30 -18.65 -2.41
N GLY A 812 4.15 -19.68 -2.55
CA GLY A 812 3.96 -20.99 -1.93
C GLY A 812 3.91 -20.90 -0.40
N PHE A 813 4.74 -20.04 0.20
CA PHE A 813 4.68 -19.76 1.64
C PHE A 813 3.38 -19.05 2.03
N ALA A 814 2.90 -18.11 1.22
CA ALA A 814 1.60 -17.47 1.45
C ALA A 814 0.44 -18.49 1.41
N VAL A 815 0.46 -19.42 0.45
CA VAL A 815 -0.51 -20.53 0.35
C VAL A 815 -0.43 -21.45 1.57
N LEU A 816 0.79 -21.80 1.99
CA LEU A 816 0.99 -22.61 3.20
C LEU A 816 0.44 -21.88 4.43
N MET A 817 0.70 -20.59 4.56
CA MET A 817 0.22 -19.75 5.65
C MET A 817 -1.31 -19.69 5.72
N ALA A 818 -2.00 -19.68 4.57
CA ALA A 818 -3.46 -19.67 4.48
C ALA A 818 -4.14 -20.94 5.01
N GLY A 819 -3.42 -22.07 5.05
CA GLY A 819 -3.93 -23.35 5.56
C GLY A 819 -3.47 -23.69 6.99
N ILE A 820 -2.78 -22.79 7.69
CA ILE A 820 -2.35 -23.07 9.07
C ILE A 820 -3.55 -22.90 10.00
N GLY A 821 -3.96 -23.99 10.65
CA GLY A 821 -5.08 -24.00 11.62
C GLY A 821 -6.47 -24.12 11.00
N SER A 822 -6.55 -24.41 9.68
CA SER A 822 -7.79 -24.71 8.97
C SER A 822 -8.35 -26.09 9.28
#